data_AF-A0A2T6DJ71-F1
#
_entry.id   AF-A0A2T6DJ71-F1
#
_cell.length_a   1.000
_cell.length_b   1.000
_cell.length_c   1.000
_cell.angle_alpha   90.00
_cell.angle_beta   90.00
_cell.angle_gamma   90.00
#
_symmetry.space_group_name_H-M   'P 1'
#
loop_
_entity.id
_entity.type
_entity.pdbx_description
1 polymer ?
#
loop_
_entity_poly.entity_id
_entity_poly.type
_entity_poly.pdbx_seq_one_letter_code
_entity_poly.pdbx_strand_id
1 'polypeptide(L)'
;MPVRSWRAEVFSSLSVGPTWSMSFPLGLLKSTIAASLEALQTFVACHRLPDSTIRRSPQAPWPPTSHHSAPAIRRLSDPSVLTARSPMRVFAPCIPAALFAAAALLPSPLSAEVAYNAHVVFDNSPVEGAYYHSSVEVVAPSSVEHLGGHAEIVKDRTVSPPNAVRLHWKSAPGGDWRVALGVPGKDWRKYEFDGDTLSFWCWSDTEITAANSPRVTMKDRFDNWAHPRTLVSGNDRLPAHTWVRVRLPFGQIDPFCREPSGKPFQLRHAVSVIFLQGLDDNAEHTLYVDDILVLDGATADTEAPAAPSHLTVRGYERHCDLSWNPSPSPDVVSYRIHRSTDGAHYVPVATQRNAWTRFEDFLGAPSQNVSYRISAIDLAGNESPLCERAGATTHPMSDEELLDMVQLGCFRFYWETGHPDSGLCAEIQPGNRNLIAVGGNGFGVMALIAATERQFVTRDQSVERMLKIVRFLARADRFHGAWPHFLDGSTGRAVAHFGPYDDGGDLVETAFVVQGLLAARQYFTADTPEEREIRDTAARLWREVEWDWYRKSPDSDYLLWHWSPRHGFVINHPLIGWNETMIVYLLAIASPTHPVPASLYHSGWAGQSPQLVAYRQNWGHTSEGDHYANGNRYYGIRLDVGVGRGGELFFTQFSFLGFDPRGLRDRYANYFVNNRAQAFINRAYCIENPLQMAGYGPDCWGRSAGVNSGGAQPLPRGDNGTISCMAALASMPYTPEESMTVLRHFYRDLGPKIWGTYGFHDGFNPTQNWFDEDYMSLDQAPIVVMIENHRSGLLWKMFMANPEIAPALAAIGFKPDAEVAEGR
;
A
#
# COMPACT_ATOMS: atom_id res chain seq x y z
N MET A 1 0.32 7.05 14.81
CA MET A 1 1.55 7.19 15.64
C MET A 1 1.38 6.46 16.97
N PRO A 2 2.45 5.86 17.50
CA PRO A 2 2.89 6.09 18.87
C PRO A 2 4.10 7.05 18.88
N VAL A 3 4.17 7.96 19.87
CA VAL A 3 5.17 9.05 19.90
C VAL A 3 6.33 8.79 20.86
N ARG A 4 7.56 8.89 20.36
CA ARG A 4 8.82 9.34 21.01
C ARG A 4 9.86 9.55 19.90
N SER A 5 10.71 10.56 19.89
CA SER A 5 11.00 11.62 20.88
C SER A 5 11.48 12.92 20.23
N TRP A 6 11.29 14.06 20.89
CA TRP A 6 11.80 15.38 20.49
C TRP A 6 12.51 16.09 21.66
N ARG A 7 13.65 16.75 21.37
CA ARG A 7 14.50 17.70 22.14
C ARG A 7 15.98 17.38 21.83
N ALA A 8 16.90 18.32 21.65
CA ALA A 8 16.86 19.78 21.40
C ALA A 8 18.20 20.12 20.66
N GLU A 9 18.60 21.33 20.28
CA GLU A 9 18.17 22.70 20.58
C GLU A 9 18.67 23.63 19.46
N VAL A 10 18.21 24.89 19.38
CA VAL A 10 18.65 25.88 18.37
C VAL A 10 19.16 27.13 19.08
N PHE A 11 20.35 27.65 18.71
CA PHE A 11 20.61 29.07 18.41
C PHE A 11 22.09 29.42 18.23
N SER A 12 22.47 29.87 17.03
CA SER A 12 23.22 31.13 16.75
C SER A 12 23.37 31.28 15.22
N SER A 13 23.55 32.46 14.61
CA SER A 13 23.73 33.82 15.16
C SER A 13 22.92 34.85 14.34
N LEU A 14 22.68 36.04 14.93
CA LEU A 14 22.08 37.21 14.26
C LEU A 14 23.10 38.35 14.20
N SER A 15 23.14 39.08 13.08
CA SER A 15 23.93 40.31 12.92
C SER A 15 23.22 41.55 13.45
N VAL A 16 23.98 42.55 13.90
CA VAL A 16 23.50 43.67 14.75
C VAL A 16 22.93 44.85 13.97
N GLY A 17 21.84 45.45 14.49
CA GLY A 17 21.32 46.77 14.11
C GLY A 17 20.50 47.40 15.26
N PRO A 18 20.85 48.58 15.82
CA PRO A 18 20.29 49.04 17.10
C PRO A 18 19.31 50.23 16.99
N THR A 19 18.43 50.40 17.99
CA THR A 19 18.43 51.56 18.94
C THR A 19 17.23 51.53 19.92
N TRP A 20 17.34 52.39 20.96
CA TRP A 20 16.32 52.81 21.93
C TRP A 20 16.09 51.94 23.18
N SER A 21 16.39 52.58 24.32
CA SER A 21 16.36 52.04 25.69
C SER A 21 15.36 52.82 26.54
N MET A 22 14.68 52.17 27.50
CA MET A 22 14.18 52.86 28.70
C MET A 22 14.06 51.94 29.94
N SER A 23 14.90 52.25 30.93
CA SER A 23 14.67 52.20 32.39
C SER A 23 14.04 50.98 33.08
N PHE A 24 14.88 50.27 33.86
CA PHE A 24 14.49 49.47 35.05
C PHE A 24 14.04 50.38 36.24
N PRO A 25 13.32 49.85 37.24
CA PRO A 25 13.98 49.30 38.45
C PRO A 25 13.41 47.96 38.95
N LEU A 26 14.25 47.16 39.64
CA LEU A 26 13.83 45.93 40.33
C LEU A 26 13.21 46.21 41.72
N GLY A 27 12.29 45.35 42.17
CA GLY A 27 11.71 45.38 43.52
C GLY A 27 11.52 43.98 44.13
N LEU A 28 12.36 43.66 45.11
CA LEU A 28 12.29 42.55 46.09
C LEU A 28 11.94 41.12 45.63
N LEU A 29 13.02 40.33 45.53
CA LEU A 29 13.07 38.88 45.72
C LEU A 29 12.61 38.46 47.14
N LYS A 30 11.52 37.67 47.27
CA LYS A 30 11.33 36.57 48.27
C LYS A 30 9.93 35.95 48.18
N SER A 31 9.83 34.65 48.49
CA SER A 31 8.68 33.75 48.30
C SER A 31 8.31 33.53 46.81
N THR A 32 8.09 32.31 46.29
CA THR A 32 8.12 30.98 46.92
C THR A 32 8.89 29.99 46.04
N ILE A 33 10.12 29.65 46.44
CA ILE A 33 10.84 28.45 45.98
C ILE A 33 11.18 27.65 47.24
N ALA A 34 10.29 26.70 47.56
CA ALA A 34 10.44 25.72 48.63
C ALA A 34 9.44 24.58 48.35
N ALA A 35 9.91 23.33 48.39
CA ALA A 35 9.25 22.14 47.82
C ALA A 35 9.09 22.20 46.27
N SER A 36 9.51 21.21 45.48
CA SER A 36 10.06 19.89 45.80
C SER A 36 11.20 19.53 44.84
N LEU A 37 12.45 19.48 45.34
CA LEU A 37 13.61 18.99 44.59
C LEU A 37 14.65 18.28 45.48
N GLU A 38 14.18 17.61 46.53
CA GLU A 38 14.96 16.71 47.40
C GLU A 38 14.15 15.42 47.68
N ALA A 39 14.33 14.39 46.83
CA ALA A 39 13.96 12.98 47.10
C ALA A 39 14.31 12.05 45.92
N LEU A 40 15.52 12.16 45.35
CA LEU A 40 15.99 11.23 44.31
C LEU A 40 17.40 10.77 44.64
N GLN A 41 17.58 9.44 44.73
CA GLN A 41 18.75 8.74 45.29
C GLN A 41 18.80 8.88 46.84
N THR A 42 19.15 7.86 47.64
CA THR A 42 20.07 6.73 47.37
C THR A 42 19.78 5.47 48.24
N PHE A 43 20.47 4.35 47.95
CA PHE A 43 20.78 3.18 48.83
C PHE A 43 19.74 2.09 49.18
N VAL A 44 19.71 1.05 48.32
CA VAL A 44 20.14 -0.36 48.59
C VAL A 44 19.97 -0.98 50.02
N ALA A 45 19.07 -1.97 50.08
CA ALA A 45 19.10 -3.29 50.76
C ALA A 45 19.37 -3.49 52.28
N CYS A 46 18.41 -4.16 52.95
CA CYS A 46 18.61 -5.32 53.86
C CYS A 46 17.25 -6.05 54.11
N HIS A 47 17.16 -7.40 54.03
CA HIS A 47 17.10 -8.38 55.16
C HIS A 47 15.89 -8.22 56.12
N ARG A 48 15.13 -9.27 56.55
CA ARG A 48 15.27 -10.74 56.39
C ARG A 48 13.92 -11.52 56.59
N LEU A 49 13.98 -12.82 56.28
CA LEU A 49 13.05 -13.98 56.46
C LEU A 49 12.40 -14.16 57.86
N PRO A 50 11.46 -15.12 58.11
CA PRO A 50 11.06 -16.34 57.34
C PRO A 50 9.51 -16.46 57.13
N ASP A 51 8.78 -17.57 56.85
CA ASP A 51 8.96 -19.04 56.56
C ASP A 51 7.65 -19.57 55.85
N SER A 52 7.32 -20.83 55.49
CA SER A 52 7.96 -22.17 55.52
C SER A 52 7.34 -23.20 54.53
N THR A 53 8.15 -24.21 54.17
CA THR A 53 7.85 -25.62 53.78
C THR A 53 6.58 -26.08 53.00
N ILE A 54 6.80 -26.50 51.74
CA ILE A 54 6.68 -27.89 51.18
C ILE A 54 5.43 -28.78 51.53
N ARG A 55 4.70 -29.22 50.47
CA ARG A 55 4.26 -30.63 50.20
C ARG A 55 3.73 -30.76 48.74
N ARG A 56 4.33 -31.62 47.91
CA ARG A 56 3.93 -33.00 47.52
C ARG A 56 2.69 -33.14 46.60
N SER A 57 2.89 -33.85 45.49
CA SER A 57 1.91 -34.52 44.62
C SER A 57 1.44 -35.86 45.26
N PRO A 58 0.68 -36.79 44.59
CA PRO A 58 0.12 -36.81 43.22
C PRO A 58 -1.34 -37.31 43.11
N GLN A 59 -1.90 -37.44 41.89
CA GLN A 59 -2.44 -38.70 41.30
C GLN A 59 -3.31 -38.47 40.04
N ALA A 60 -3.42 -39.50 39.20
CA ALA A 60 -4.30 -39.63 38.03
C ALA A 60 -5.54 -40.52 38.42
N PRO A 61 -6.47 -40.99 37.54
CA PRO A 61 -6.27 -41.36 36.12
C PRO A 61 -7.45 -41.16 35.12
N TRP A 62 -7.17 -41.47 33.85
CA TRP A 62 -8.10 -41.97 32.80
C TRP A 62 -8.63 -43.40 33.17
N PRO A 63 -9.57 -44.11 32.50
CA PRO A 63 -9.78 -44.23 31.03
C PRO A 63 -11.28 -44.54 30.61
N PRO A 64 -11.64 -45.38 29.60
CA PRO A 64 -11.56 -45.19 28.13
C PRO A 64 -12.83 -45.60 27.31
N THR A 65 -12.68 -45.70 25.97
CA THR A 65 -13.45 -46.51 24.96
C THR A 65 -14.89 -46.08 24.62
N SER A 66 -15.44 -46.35 23.42
CA SER A 66 -15.02 -47.09 22.19
C SER A 66 -15.65 -46.42 20.93
N HIS A 67 -15.01 -46.26 19.76
CA HIS A 67 -14.50 -47.20 18.73
C HIS A 67 -15.55 -47.78 17.74
N HIS A 68 -15.22 -47.73 16.42
CA HIS A 68 -15.80 -48.46 15.26
C HIS A 68 -17.19 -48.03 14.73
N SER A 69 -17.57 -48.20 13.44
CA SER A 69 -16.80 -48.50 12.20
C SER A 69 -17.63 -48.30 10.91
N ALA A 70 -16.94 -48.11 9.77
CA ALA A 70 -17.37 -48.48 8.41
C ALA A 70 -16.57 -49.75 7.96
N PRO A 71 -16.82 -50.46 6.82
CA PRO A 71 -17.60 -50.09 5.63
C PRO A 71 -18.47 -51.23 5.02
N ALA A 72 -19.05 -51.02 3.83
CA ALA A 72 -19.40 -52.09 2.87
C ALA A 72 -19.53 -51.56 1.42
N ILE A 73 -19.28 -52.42 0.43
CA ILE A 73 -19.36 -52.15 -1.03
C ILE A 73 -20.47 -53.01 -1.67
N ARG A 74 -21.18 -52.49 -2.68
CA ARG A 74 -21.82 -53.31 -3.73
C ARG A 74 -21.70 -52.68 -5.12
N ARG A 75 -21.63 -53.54 -6.14
CA ARG A 75 -21.65 -53.24 -7.59
C ARG A 75 -23.00 -53.67 -8.19
N LEU A 76 -23.13 -53.49 -9.52
CA LEU A 76 -24.23 -53.85 -10.44
C LEU A 76 -25.32 -52.75 -10.55
N SER A 77 -25.82 -52.41 -11.74
CA SER A 77 -25.45 -52.83 -13.11
C SER A 77 -26.04 -51.90 -14.19
N ASP A 78 -25.33 -51.79 -15.32
CA ASP A 78 -25.82 -51.31 -16.65
C ASP A 78 -26.80 -52.37 -17.27
N PRO A 79 -27.54 -52.16 -18.39
CA PRO A 79 -27.33 -51.13 -19.43
C PRO A 79 -28.55 -50.48 -20.15
N SER A 80 -28.25 -49.38 -20.85
CA SER A 80 -28.76 -48.94 -22.17
C SER A 80 -30.27 -48.76 -22.46
N VAL A 81 -30.61 -47.65 -23.14
CA VAL A 81 -31.34 -47.62 -24.42
C VAL A 81 -30.85 -46.43 -25.27
N LEU A 82 -30.74 -46.63 -26.59
CA LEU A 82 -30.39 -45.60 -27.59
C LEU A 82 -31.65 -45.05 -28.29
N THR A 83 -31.71 -43.73 -28.51
CA THR A 83 -32.38 -43.15 -29.70
C THR A 83 -31.66 -41.89 -30.16
N ALA A 84 -31.18 -41.88 -31.40
CA ALA A 84 -30.61 -40.70 -32.05
C ALA A 84 -31.58 -40.12 -33.09
N ARG A 85 -31.51 -38.80 -33.31
CA ARG A 85 -31.91 -38.13 -34.57
C ARG A 85 -31.18 -36.81 -34.74
N SER A 86 -31.05 -36.38 -36.00
CA SER A 86 -29.97 -35.49 -36.46
C SER A 86 -30.48 -34.05 -36.76
N PRO A 87 -29.75 -33.17 -37.48
CA PRO A 87 -29.12 -32.03 -36.79
C PRO A 87 -29.54 -30.65 -37.34
N MET A 88 -29.27 -29.59 -36.57
CA MET A 88 -29.19 -28.23 -37.10
C MET A 88 -27.75 -27.73 -37.13
N ARG A 89 -27.34 -27.17 -38.27
CA ARG A 89 -26.05 -26.48 -38.42
C ARG A 89 -26.19 -25.04 -37.93
N VAL A 90 -25.32 -24.63 -37.01
CA VAL A 90 -24.99 -23.21 -36.78
C VAL A 90 -23.48 -23.08 -36.98
N PHE A 91 -23.05 -22.08 -37.75
CA PHE A 91 -21.63 -21.77 -37.90
C PHE A 91 -21.15 -21.01 -36.67
N ALA A 92 -20.09 -21.51 -36.03
CA ALA A 92 -19.30 -20.77 -35.05
C ALA A 92 -17.83 -20.76 -35.51
N PRO A 93 -17.11 -19.64 -35.41
CA PRO A 93 -15.69 -19.58 -35.76
C PRO A 93 -14.86 -20.29 -34.68
N CYS A 94 -14.04 -21.26 -35.08
CA CYS A 94 -13.16 -21.97 -34.16
C CYS A 94 -11.96 -21.09 -33.77
N ILE A 95 -11.87 -20.71 -32.50
CA ILE A 95 -10.62 -20.29 -31.86
C ILE A 95 -10.07 -21.50 -31.09
N PRO A 96 -8.81 -21.92 -31.31
CA PRO A 96 -8.28 -23.16 -30.73
C PRO A 96 -7.90 -22.99 -29.25
N ALA A 97 -8.82 -23.34 -28.36
CA ALA A 97 -8.54 -23.46 -26.92
C ALA A 97 -7.72 -24.73 -26.63
N ALA A 98 -6.38 -24.63 -26.74
CA ALA A 98 -5.48 -25.76 -26.45
C ALA A 98 -4.06 -25.30 -26.08
N LEU A 99 -3.78 -25.09 -24.79
CA LEU A 99 -2.45 -25.27 -24.14
C LEU A 99 -2.49 -24.93 -22.62
N PHE A 100 -2.92 -25.87 -21.77
CA PHE A 100 -2.64 -25.84 -20.33
C PHE A 100 -2.64 -27.27 -19.75
N ALA A 101 -1.56 -28.01 -20.00
CA ALA A 101 -1.36 -29.38 -19.49
C ALA A 101 0.13 -29.76 -19.34
N ALA A 102 0.99 -28.79 -19.01
CA ALA A 102 2.43 -29.00 -18.83
C ALA A 102 3.01 -28.01 -17.80
N ALA A 103 2.60 -28.14 -16.54
CA ALA A 103 3.22 -27.40 -15.43
C ALA A 103 4.61 -27.97 -15.13
N ALA A 104 5.62 -27.51 -15.87
CA ALA A 104 7.00 -27.59 -15.43
C ALA A 104 7.18 -26.81 -14.11
N LEU A 105 8.19 -27.15 -13.31
CA LEU A 105 8.52 -26.49 -12.05
C LEU A 105 9.17 -25.12 -12.28
N LEU A 106 8.41 -24.18 -12.86
CA LEU A 106 8.75 -22.77 -12.85
C LEU A 106 8.73 -22.25 -11.41
N PRO A 107 9.67 -21.39 -10.99
CA PRO A 107 9.59 -20.73 -9.70
C PRO A 107 8.31 -19.90 -9.64
N SER A 108 7.52 -20.05 -8.57
CA SER A 108 6.33 -19.22 -8.38
C SER A 108 6.74 -17.74 -8.23
N PRO A 109 5.91 -16.76 -8.64
CA PRO A 109 6.25 -15.34 -8.55
C PRO A 109 6.53 -14.87 -7.11
N LEU A 110 6.06 -15.60 -6.09
CA LEU A 110 6.45 -15.39 -4.69
C LEU A 110 7.96 -15.59 -4.46
N SER A 111 8.56 -16.61 -5.10
CA SER A 111 10.00 -16.89 -5.00
C SER A 111 10.83 -15.81 -5.69
N ALA A 112 10.34 -15.30 -6.83
CA ALA A 112 10.99 -14.23 -7.59
C ALA A 112 11.00 -12.92 -6.78
N GLU A 113 9.86 -12.51 -6.22
CA GLU A 113 9.74 -11.25 -5.47
C GLU A 113 10.55 -11.24 -4.16
N VAL A 114 10.59 -12.38 -3.47
CA VAL A 114 11.44 -12.54 -2.28
C VAL A 114 12.91 -12.42 -2.66
N ALA A 115 13.37 -13.07 -3.74
CA ALA A 115 14.75 -12.93 -4.22
C ALA A 115 15.09 -11.47 -4.59
N TYR A 116 14.18 -10.74 -5.26
CA TYR A 116 14.41 -9.34 -5.61
C TYR A 116 14.61 -8.45 -4.36
N ASN A 117 13.67 -8.51 -3.41
CA ASN A 117 13.75 -7.70 -2.19
C ASN A 117 14.81 -8.19 -1.19
N ALA A 118 15.32 -9.41 -1.34
CA ALA A 118 16.48 -9.92 -0.59
C ALA A 118 17.83 -9.46 -1.14
N HIS A 119 17.87 -8.84 -2.34
CA HIS A 119 19.11 -8.39 -2.96
C HIS A 119 19.14 -6.91 -3.35
N VAL A 120 18.04 -6.24 -3.70
CA VAL A 120 18.08 -4.85 -4.23
C VAL A 120 17.95 -3.78 -3.13
N VAL A 121 18.92 -2.87 -3.07
CA VAL A 121 18.93 -1.66 -2.20
C VAL A 121 18.46 -0.43 -2.99
N PHE A 122 18.98 -0.26 -4.20
CA PHE A 122 18.58 0.74 -5.18
C PHE A 122 18.83 0.16 -6.57
N ASP A 123 17.81 0.17 -7.41
CA ASP A 123 17.91 -0.08 -8.85
C ASP A 123 17.67 1.22 -9.62
N ASN A 124 16.56 1.92 -9.38
CA ASN A 124 16.11 3.09 -10.13
C ASN A 124 15.19 3.98 -9.26
N SER A 125 14.92 5.20 -9.72
CA SER A 125 13.83 6.04 -9.21
C SER A 125 12.77 6.29 -10.30
N PRO A 126 11.47 6.42 -9.95
CA PRO A 126 10.44 6.81 -10.92
C PRO A 126 10.63 8.21 -11.53
N VAL A 127 11.47 9.07 -10.93
CA VAL A 127 11.69 10.46 -11.37
C VAL A 127 13.16 10.88 -11.35
N GLU A 128 13.50 11.85 -12.19
CA GLU A 128 14.76 12.60 -12.13
C GLU A 128 14.76 13.60 -10.95
N GLY A 129 15.96 14.13 -10.63
CA GLY A 129 16.12 15.16 -9.61
C GLY A 129 16.31 14.60 -8.21
N ALA A 130 15.65 15.18 -7.21
CA ALA A 130 15.85 14.82 -5.80
C ALA A 130 15.38 13.37 -5.51
N TYR A 131 16.30 12.49 -5.08
CA TYR A 131 15.93 11.14 -4.65
C TYR A 131 15.35 11.17 -3.23
N TYR A 132 14.02 11.05 -3.11
CA TYR A 132 13.29 11.19 -1.84
C TYR A 132 13.86 10.35 -0.69
N HIS A 133 14.25 9.09 -0.94
CA HIS A 133 14.78 8.18 0.09
C HIS A 133 16.25 8.44 0.49
N SER A 134 16.84 9.55 0.04
CA SER A 134 18.20 9.96 0.43
C SER A 134 18.24 11.11 1.43
N SER A 135 19.40 11.32 2.05
CA SER A 135 19.70 12.51 2.85
C SER A 135 21.15 12.90 2.72
N VAL A 136 21.43 14.19 2.52
CA VAL A 136 22.76 14.77 2.34
C VAL A 136 23.10 15.71 3.49
N GLU A 137 24.29 15.54 4.06
CA GLU A 137 24.84 16.34 5.14
C GLU A 137 26.21 16.89 4.68
N VAL A 138 26.47 18.19 4.91
CA VAL A 138 27.65 18.90 4.39
C VAL A 138 28.23 19.84 5.45
N VAL A 139 29.55 19.84 5.59
CA VAL A 139 30.32 20.75 6.45
C VAL A 139 31.39 21.44 5.61
N ALA A 140 31.24 22.75 5.41
CA ALA A 140 32.21 23.57 4.69
C ALA A 140 33.60 23.57 5.39
N PRO A 141 34.72 23.64 4.66
CA PRO A 141 34.86 23.98 3.23
C PRO A 141 34.54 22.87 2.21
N SER A 142 34.22 21.64 2.63
CA SER A 142 33.80 20.58 1.70
C SER A 142 32.42 20.86 1.10
N SER A 143 32.13 20.23 -0.04
CA SER A 143 30.83 20.31 -0.71
C SER A 143 30.47 19.02 -1.44
N VAL A 144 29.18 18.73 -1.54
CA VAL A 144 28.61 17.72 -2.44
C VAL A 144 27.31 18.28 -3.00
N GLU A 145 27.05 18.08 -4.30
CA GLU A 145 25.81 18.53 -4.95
C GLU A 145 24.59 17.80 -4.39
N HIS A 146 23.53 18.55 -4.13
CA HIS A 146 22.27 18.02 -3.60
C HIS A 146 21.07 18.89 -3.99
N LEU A 147 19.92 18.27 -4.14
CA LEU A 147 18.65 18.94 -4.43
C LEU A 147 17.80 18.94 -3.16
N GLY A 148 17.71 20.09 -2.48
CA GLY A 148 16.94 20.23 -1.24
C GLY A 148 17.46 19.43 -0.03
N GLY A 149 18.68 18.90 -0.10
CA GLY A 149 19.22 17.96 0.90
C GLY A 149 19.09 16.48 0.50
N HIS A 150 18.73 16.19 -0.76
CA HIS A 150 18.68 14.84 -1.33
C HIS A 150 19.73 14.68 -2.44
N ALA A 151 20.17 13.44 -2.67
CA ALA A 151 21.02 13.06 -3.81
C ALA A 151 20.29 13.25 -5.15
N GLU A 152 21.04 13.35 -6.24
CA GLU A 152 20.48 13.62 -7.58
C GLU A 152 20.37 12.35 -8.44
N ILE A 153 19.21 12.19 -9.10
CA ILE A 153 18.92 11.14 -10.08
C ILE A 153 19.04 11.67 -11.50
N VAL A 154 19.80 10.96 -12.35
CA VAL A 154 20.13 11.36 -13.73
C VAL A 154 19.94 10.22 -14.74
N LYS A 155 19.59 10.56 -15.99
CA LYS A 155 19.32 9.58 -17.08
C LYS A 155 20.43 9.48 -18.14
N ASP A 156 21.46 10.32 -18.09
CA ASP A 156 22.49 10.42 -19.14
C ASP A 156 23.54 9.29 -19.08
N ARG A 157 23.71 8.65 -17.91
CA ARG A 157 24.62 7.52 -17.70
C ARG A 157 23.99 6.46 -16.81
N THR A 158 23.75 5.27 -17.36
CA THR A 158 23.19 4.11 -16.64
C THR A 158 23.83 2.80 -17.09
N VAL A 159 23.63 1.75 -16.29
CA VAL A 159 23.72 0.32 -16.59
C VAL A 159 22.31 -0.28 -16.63
N SER A 160 21.44 0.12 -15.70
CA SER A 160 20.03 -0.27 -15.64
C SER A 160 19.14 0.95 -15.87
N PRO A 161 18.62 1.16 -17.09
CA PRO A 161 17.78 2.33 -17.37
C PRO A 161 16.42 2.24 -16.64
N PRO A 162 15.75 3.38 -16.40
CA PRO A 162 16.05 4.71 -16.94
C PRO A 162 17.14 5.57 -16.26
N ASN A 163 17.54 5.38 -15.00
CA ASN A 163 18.41 6.33 -14.27
C ASN A 163 19.37 5.73 -13.24
N ALA A 164 20.34 6.55 -12.81
CA ALA A 164 21.35 6.27 -11.79
C ALA A 164 21.52 7.46 -10.82
N VAL A 165 22.21 7.25 -9.69
CA VAL A 165 22.53 8.32 -8.71
C VAL A 165 23.81 9.05 -9.12
N ARG A 166 23.79 10.39 -9.23
CA ARG A 166 25.00 11.22 -9.36
C ARG A 166 25.46 11.73 -7.99
N LEU A 167 26.74 11.53 -7.70
CA LEU A 167 27.48 12.17 -6.61
C LEU A 167 28.56 13.06 -7.24
N HIS A 168 28.44 14.39 -7.12
CA HIS A 168 29.51 15.32 -7.47
C HIS A 168 30.01 16.01 -6.20
N TRP A 169 31.29 15.87 -5.86
CA TRP A 169 31.82 16.32 -4.57
C TRP A 169 33.20 16.96 -4.66
N LYS A 170 33.54 17.67 -3.58
CA LYS A 170 34.84 18.25 -3.29
C LYS A 170 35.14 18.07 -1.80
N SER A 171 36.16 17.28 -1.49
CA SER A 171 36.62 17.04 -0.12
C SER A 171 37.72 18.06 0.21
N ALA A 172 37.49 18.97 1.15
CA ALA A 172 38.44 20.05 1.46
C ALA A 172 38.88 20.03 2.94
N PRO A 173 40.14 20.41 3.26
CA PRO A 173 40.67 20.27 4.62
C PRO A 173 39.85 21.01 5.69
N GLY A 174 39.43 20.24 6.71
CA GLY A 174 38.57 20.72 7.80
C GLY A 174 37.07 20.70 7.52
N GLY A 175 36.65 20.31 6.32
CA GLY A 175 35.25 20.04 5.98
C GLY A 175 34.91 18.55 6.04
N ASP A 176 33.63 18.22 5.84
CA ASP A 176 33.11 16.86 5.77
C ASP A 176 31.87 16.78 4.87
N TRP A 177 31.51 15.60 4.38
CA TRP A 177 30.26 15.37 3.66
C TRP A 177 29.79 13.91 3.76
N ARG A 178 28.47 13.73 3.70
CA ARG A 178 27.81 12.43 3.75
C ARG A 178 26.56 12.41 2.87
N VAL A 179 26.37 11.32 2.12
CA VAL A 179 25.17 11.03 1.33
C VAL A 179 24.65 9.65 1.71
N ALA A 180 23.50 9.60 2.38
CA ALA A 180 22.81 8.35 2.69
C ALA A 180 21.74 8.06 1.63
N LEU A 181 21.63 6.80 1.20
CA LEU A 181 20.58 6.25 0.35
C LEU A 181 19.82 5.20 1.16
N GLY A 182 18.56 5.45 1.48
CA GLY A 182 17.68 4.54 2.21
C GLY A 182 16.96 3.55 1.29
N VAL A 183 16.53 2.41 1.85
CA VAL A 183 15.79 1.36 1.12
C VAL A 183 14.27 1.72 1.05
N PRO A 184 13.68 1.96 -0.15
CA PRO A 184 12.29 2.41 -0.29
C PRO A 184 11.25 1.39 0.19
N GLY A 185 10.30 1.77 1.07
CA GLY A 185 9.19 0.91 1.53
C GLY A 185 9.41 0.15 2.85
N LYS A 186 10.41 0.55 3.65
CA LYS A 186 10.92 -0.17 4.84
C LYS A 186 9.91 -0.58 5.92
N ASP A 187 8.78 0.11 6.01
CA ASP A 187 7.79 -0.10 7.08
C ASP A 187 6.77 -1.20 6.68
N TRP A 188 6.69 -1.53 5.38
CA TRP A 188 5.77 -2.52 4.80
C TRP A 188 6.47 -3.79 4.27
N ARG A 189 7.75 -3.68 3.88
CA ARG A 189 8.56 -4.80 3.39
C ARG A 189 9.39 -5.42 4.53
N LYS A 190 9.57 -6.74 4.50
CA LYS A 190 10.54 -7.42 5.36
C LYS A 190 11.92 -7.41 4.69
N TYR A 191 12.78 -6.46 5.05
CA TYR A 191 14.19 -6.53 4.67
C TYR A 191 14.91 -7.58 5.52
N GLU A 192 15.08 -8.72 4.88
CA GLU A 192 15.98 -9.79 5.27
C GLU A 192 16.88 -10.04 4.05
N PHE A 193 17.87 -9.16 3.84
CA PHE A 193 18.83 -9.25 2.74
C PHE A 193 19.67 -10.53 2.84
N ASP A 194 19.79 -11.27 1.74
CA ASP A 194 20.62 -12.46 1.65
C ASP A 194 21.92 -12.14 0.89
N GLY A 195 23.06 -12.58 1.44
CA GLY A 195 24.40 -12.28 0.94
C GLY A 195 25.33 -11.67 2.00
N ASP A 196 26.61 -11.54 1.64
CA ASP A 196 27.68 -11.01 2.52
C ASP A 196 28.38 -9.75 1.98
N THR A 197 28.08 -9.36 0.74
CA THR A 197 28.84 -8.39 -0.05
C THR A 197 27.92 -7.35 -0.69
N LEU A 198 28.23 -6.07 -0.49
CA LEU A 198 27.59 -4.96 -1.18
C LEU A 198 28.22 -4.79 -2.57
N SER A 199 27.41 -4.86 -3.63
CA SER A 199 27.79 -4.74 -5.04
C SER A 199 27.13 -3.51 -5.64
N PHE A 200 27.84 -2.75 -6.47
CA PHE A 200 27.24 -1.71 -7.31
C PHE A 200 28.13 -1.35 -8.49
N TRP A 201 27.54 -0.84 -9.56
CA TRP A 201 28.26 -0.26 -10.69
C TRP A 201 28.69 1.17 -10.37
N CYS A 202 29.91 1.51 -10.77
CA CYS A 202 30.51 2.82 -10.63
C CYS A 202 31.05 3.32 -11.98
N TRP A 203 30.80 4.58 -12.31
CA TRP A 203 31.37 5.28 -13.47
C TRP A 203 31.80 6.68 -13.05
N SER A 204 32.91 7.19 -13.57
CA SER A 204 33.42 8.53 -13.23
C SER A 204 33.94 9.28 -14.45
N ASP A 205 33.84 10.61 -14.42
CA ASP A 205 34.46 11.49 -15.43
C ASP A 205 36.00 11.53 -15.30
N THR A 206 36.55 11.12 -14.15
CA THR A 206 38.00 11.09 -13.85
C THR A 206 38.44 9.71 -13.35
N GLU A 207 39.75 9.49 -13.16
CA GLU A 207 40.21 8.24 -12.52
C GLU A 207 40.04 8.36 -10.99
N ILE A 208 39.34 7.39 -10.40
CA ILE A 208 39.19 7.29 -8.94
C ILE A 208 40.12 6.21 -8.40
N THR A 209 40.96 6.60 -7.45
CA THR A 209 41.96 5.79 -6.76
C THR A 209 41.74 5.88 -5.25
N ALA A 210 42.49 5.12 -4.45
CA ALA A 210 42.46 5.26 -2.99
C ALA A 210 42.83 6.69 -2.47
N ALA A 211 43.35 7.59 -3.31
CA ALA A 211 43.70 8.96 -2.93
C ALA A 211 42.53 9.96 -3.00
N ASN A 212 41.55 9.73 -3.88
CA ASN A 212 40.37 10.60 -4.09
C ASN A 212 39.02 9.87 -3.92
N SER A 213 39.05 8.54 -3.73
CA SER A 213 37.87 7.71 -3.50
C SER A 213 37.05 8.15 -2.28
N PRO A 214 35.70 8.17 -2.38
CA PRO A 214 34.85 8.26 -1.21
C PRO A 214 34.94 6.99 -0.35
N ARG A 215 34.36 7.03 0.85
CA ARG A 215 34.15 5.87 1.71
C ARG A 215 32.68 5.45 1.70
N VAL A 216 32.41 4.20 2.03
CA VAL A 216 31.07 3.59 2.03
C VAL A 216 30.86 2.83 3.34
N THR A 217 29.73 3.08 3.99
CA THR A 217 29.22 2.30 5.12
C THR A 217 27.74 1.97 4.93
N MET A 218 27.18 1.22 5.87
CA MET A 218 25.78 0.82 5.92
C MET A 218 25.25 0.95 7.35
N LYS A 219 23.93 1.10 7.49
CA LYS A 219 23.25 1.12 8.79
C LYS A 219 22.10 0.12 8.81
N ASP A 220 21.91 -0.57 9.93
CA ASP A 220 20.81 -1.53 10.12
C ASP A 220 19.58 -0.93 10.81
N ARG A 221 18.46 -1.66 10.77
CA ARG A 221 17.17 -1.30 11.38
C ARG A 221 17.20 -1.10 12.91
N PHE A 222 18.30 -1.46 13.56
CA PHE A 222 18.51 -1.31 15.01
C PHE A 222 19.51 -0.17 15.33
N ASP A 223 19.83 0.65 14.32
CA ASP A 223 20.74 1.79 14.38
C ASP A 223 22.23 1.42 14.60
N ASN A 224 22.62 0.16 14.36
CA ASN A 224 24.05 -0.21 14.33
C ASN A 224 24.66 0.12 12.95
N TRP A 225 25.94 0.48 12.95
CA TRP A 225 26.69 0.89 11.76
C TRP A 225 27.76 -0.13 11.38
N ALA A 226 28.01 -0.28 10.08
CA ALA A 226 29.19 -0.98 9.57
C ALA A 226 30.45 -0.11 9.69
N HIS A 227 31.64 -0.73 9.68
CA HIS A 227 32.88 0.04 9.56
C HIS A 227 33.00 0.63 8.14
N PRO A 228 33.23 1.95 7.95
CA PRO A 228 33.26 2.53 6.60
C PRO A 228 34.53 2.16 5.83
N ARG A 229 34.37 1.43 4.74
CA ARG A 229 35.44 1.01 3.82
C ARG A 229 35.68 2.08 2.75
N THR A 230 36.90 2.27 2.27
CA THR A 230 37.15 3.09 1.07
C THR A 230 36.61 2.35 -0.15
N LEU A 231 35.89 3.06 -1.05
CA LEU A 231 35.28 2.46 -2.25
C LEU A 231 36.33 1.79 -3.16
N VAL A 232 37.49 2.43 -3.30
CA VAL A 232 38.67 1.95 -4.03
C VAL A 232 39.83 1.82 -3.06
N SER A 233 40.60 0.72 -3.10
CA SER A 233 41.66 0.46 -2.12
C SER A 233 42.94 -0.12 -2.74
N GLY A 234 44.07 0.07 -2.06
CA GLY A 234 45.35 -0.49 -2.51
C GLY A 234 45.77 0.01 -3.89
N ASN A 235 45.91 -0.91 -4.84
CA ASN A 235 46.29 -0.64 -6.23
C ASN A 235 45.09 -0.65 -7.21
N ASP A 236 43.87 -0.77 -6.70
CA ASP A 236 42.67 -0.74 -7.52
C ASP A 236 42.35 0.69 -8.00
N ARG A 237 41.54 0.80 -9.05
CA ARG A 237 41.13 2.08 -9.67
C ARG A 237 39.82 1.91 -10.42
N LEU A 238 39.00 2.96 -10.44
CA LEU A 238 37.91 3.13 -11.41
C LEU A 238 38.48 3.97 -12.56
N PRO A 239 38.72 3.41 -13.75
CA PRO A 239 39.23 4.17 -14.87
C PRO A 239 38.21 5.21 -15.33
N ALA A 240 38.70 6.39 -15.75
CA ALA A 240 37.84 7.41 -16.33
C ALA A 240 36.97 6.84 -17.46
N HIS A 241 35.72 7.27 -17.48
CA HIS A 241 34.71 6.94 -18.48
C HIS A 241 34.33 5.46 -18.64
N THR A 242 34.66 4.60 -17.66
CA THR A 242 34.38 3.15 -17.70
C THR A 242 33.45 2.74 -16.56
N TRP A 243 32.40 1.95 -16.86
CA TRP A 243 31.58 1.29 -15.83
C TRP A 243 32.35 0.11 -15.23
N VAL A 244 32.49 0.10 -13.90
CA VAL A 244 33.17 -0.96 -13.13
C VAL A 244 32.28 -1.40 -11.97
N ARG A 245 32.03 -2.71 -11.83
CA ARG A 245 31.25 -3.26 -10.71
C ARG A 245 32.13 -3.47 -9.48
N VAL A 246 31.98 -2.59 -8.50
CA VAL A 246 32.66 -2.68 -7.21
C VAL A 246 31.94 -3.71 -6.32
N ARG A 247 32.71 -4.44 -5.50
CA ARG A 247 32.20 -5.40 -4.51
C ARG A 247 32.91 -5.19 -3.18
N LEU A 248 32.15 -4.89 -2.12
CA LEU A 248 32.64 -4.60 -0.78
C LEU A 248 32.08 -5.64 0.22
N PRO A 249 32.89 -6.59 0.73
CA PRO A 249 32.42 -7.59 1.69
C PRO A 249 32.13 -6.96 3.05
N PHE A 250 30.87 -7.01 3.51
CA PHE A 250 30.42 -6.45 4.79
C PHE A 250 30.05 -7.52 5.83
N GLY A 251 29.82 -8.77 5.43
CA GLY A 251 29.58 -9.90 6.35
C GLY A 251 30.80 -10.28 7.20
N GLN A 252 32.00 -9.88 6.79
CA GLN A 252 33.23 -10.05 7.59
C GLN A 252 33.32 -8.93 8.65
N ILE A 253 32.85 -9.24 9.86
CA ILE A 253 32.91 -8.36 11.03
C ILE A 253 34.36 -7.98 11.35
N ASP A 254 34.68 -6.69 11.41
CA ASP A 254 35.93 -6.20 11.97
C ASP A 254 35.91 -6.41 13.50
N PRO A 255 36.82 -7.22 14.07
CA PRO A 255 36.80 -7.55 15.49
C PRO A 255 37.17 -6.37 16.42
N PHE A 256 37.68 -5.26 15.87
CA PHE A 256 38.12 -4.09 16.65
C PHE A 256 37.06 -2.99 16.79
N CYS A 257 35.97 -3.03 16.03
CA CYS A 257 34.91 -2.02 16.10
C CYS A 257 33.68 -2.51 16.87
N ARG A 258 33.41 -1.87 18.02
CA ARG A 258 32.13 -1.97 18.74
C ARG A 258 31.50 -0.59 18.90
N GLU A 259 30.34 -0.42 18.29
CA GLU A 259 29.44 0.72 18.54
C GLU A 259 29.04 0.81 20.03
N PRO A 260 28.62 1.99 20.53
CA PRO A 260 28.10 2.16 21.89
C PRO A 260 26.88 1.27 22.22
N SER A 261 26.16 0.78 21.20
CA SER A 261 25.07 -0.21 21.35
C SER A 261 25.56 -1.57 21.87
N GLY A 262 26.86 -1.87 21.74
CA GLY A 262 27.48 -3.14 22.08
C GLY A 262 27.12 -4.30 21.14
N LYS A 263 26.38 -4.04 20.05
CA LYS A 263 25.92 -5.05 19.08
C LYS A 263 26.63 -4.88 17.72
N PRO A 264 26.91 -5.97 16.99
CA PRO A 264 27.39 -5.89 15.62
C PRO A 264 26.26 -5.48 14.67
N PHE A 265 26.63 -4.73 13.63
CA PHE A 265 25.80 -4.47 12.45
C PHE A 265 25.37 -5.78 11.77
N GLN A 266 24.14 -5.79 11.25
CA GLN A 266 23.56 -6.93 10.54
C GLN A 266 23.18 -6.53 9.11
N LEU A 267 23.99 -6.96 8.13
CA LEU A 267 23.77 -6.70 6.69
C LEU A 267 22.36 -7.12 6.24
N ARG A 268 21.90 -8.29 6.70
CA ARG A 268 20.54 -8.82 6.51
C ARG A 268 19.43 -7.83 6.88
N HIS A 269 19.70 -6.92 7.80
CA HIS A 269 18.74 -5.93 8.29
C HIS A 269 19.13 -4.48 7.94
N ALA A 270 19.93 -4.29 6.88
CA ALA A 270 20.29 -2.97 6.37
C ALA A 270 19.06 -2.12 6.02
N VAL A 271 19.15 -0.81 6.25
CA VAL A 271 18.12 0.18 5.88
C VAL A 271 18.67 1.38 5.13
N SER A 272 20.00 1.56 5.07
CA SER A 272 20.65 2.54 4.20
C SER A 272 22.09 2.19 3.85
N VAL A 273 22.50 2.46 2.61
CA VAL A 273 23.90 2.59 2.19
C VAL A 273 24.31 4.05 2.31
N ILE A 274 25.55 4.33 2.72
CA ILE A 274 25.99 5.68 3.08
C ILE A 274 27.38 5.93 2.49
N PHE A 275 27.45 6.87 1.54
CA PHE A 275 28.70 7.45 1.06
C PHE A 275 29.17 8.54 2.03
N LEU A 276 30.48 8.59 2.27
CA LEU A 276 31.14 9.51 3.20
C LEU A 276 32.39 10.10 2.52
N GLN A 277 32.85 11.24 3.01
CA GLN A 277 34.11 11.83 2.63
C GLN A 277 35.29 10.84 2.71
N GLY A 278 36.12 10.88 1.67
CA GLY A 278 37.40 10.18 1.58
C GLY A 278 38.54 10.99 2.18
N LEU A 279 39.64 11.12 1.43
CA LEU A 279 40.68 12.11 1.71
C LEU A 279 40.30 13.48 1.15
N ASP A 280 40.94 14.52 1.67
CA ASP A 280 40.67 15.94 1.48
C ASP A 280 41.58 16.59 0.40
N ASP A 281 41.59 15.98 -0.80
CA ASP A 281 42.44 16.40 -1.93
C ASP A 281 42.12 17.79 -2.53
N ASN A 282 41.01 18.40 -2.12
CA ASN A 282 40.52 19.71 -2.53
C ASN A 282 40.25 19.84 -4.04
N ALA A 283 40.05 18.71 -4.74
CA ALA A 283 39.64 18.63 -6.13
C ALA A 283 38.15 18.26 -6.27
N GLU A 284 37.58 18.51 -7.44
CA GLU A 284 36.19 18.19 -7.79
C GLU A 284 36.13 16.86 -8.56
N HIS A 285 35.22 15.97 -8.16
CA HIS A 285 35.07 14.63 -8.70
C HIS A 285 33.59 14.29 -8.91
N THR A 286 33.28 13.46 -9.91
CA THR A 286 31.92 12.96 -10.17
C THR A 286 31.92 11.43 -10.18
N LEU A 287 30.95 10.82 -9.51
CA LEU A 287 30.70 9.38 -9.51
C LEU A 287 29.22 9.13 -9.77
N TYR A 288 28.94 8.24 -10.71
CA TYR A 288 27.61 7.74 -11.02
C TYR A 288 27.51 6.33 -10.44
N VAL A 289 26.44 6.05 -9.71
CA VAL A 289 26.21 4.78 -8.98
C VAL A 289 24.88 4.16 -9.41
N ASP A 290 24.94 2.88 -9.78
CA ASP A 290 23.81 2.12 -10.35
C ASP A 290 23.84 0.64 -9.86
N ASP A 291 22.70 -0.06 -9.92
CA ASP A 291 22.41 -1.39 -9.35
C ASP A 291 23.08 -1.64 -7.98
N ILE A 292 22.61 -0.98 -6.92
CA ILE A 292 23.07 -1.24 -5.55
C ILE A 292 22.41 -2.51 -5.01
N LEU A 293 23.20 -3.57 -4.88
CA LEU A 293 22.78 -4.93 -4.53
C LEU A 293 23.53 -5.46 -3.30
N VAL A 294 22.88 -6.31 -2.51
CA VAL A 294 23.51 -7.23 -1.55
C VAL A 294 23.53 -8.63 -2.17
N LEU A 295 24.70 -9.25 -2.24
CA LEU A 295 24.94 -10.54 -2.90
C LEU A 295 25.97 -11.37 -2.12
N ASP A 296 26.09 -12.66 -2.43
CA ASP A 296 27.28 -13.44 -2.04
C ASP A 296 28.51 -13.01 -2.85
N GLY A 297 29.64 -12.81 -2.18
CA GLY A 297 30.90 -12.34 -2.77
C GLY A 297 31.57 -13.28 -3.79
N ALA A 298 30.96 -14.43 -4.12
CA ALA A 298 31.53 -15.49 -4.96
C ALA A 298 30.57 -16.00 -6.05
N THR A 299 29.73 -15.13 -6.62
CA THR A 299 28.94 -15.42 -7.83
C THR A 299 29.85 -15.64 -9.05
N ALA A 300 30.32 -16.88 -9.20
CA ALA A 300 31.16 -17.36 -10.31
C ALA A 300 30.37 -17.87 -11.52
N ASP A 301 29.07 -17.57 -11.55
CA ASP A 301 28.17 -17.92 -12.63
C ASP A 301 28.42 -17.05 -13.88
N THR A 302 28.25 -17.67 -15.05
CA THR A 302 28.51 -17.12 -16.38
C THR A 302 27.54 -17.67 -17.45
N GLU A 303 26.53 -18.47 -17.05
CA GLU A 303 25.54 -19.02 -17.99
C GLU A 303 24.33 -18.07 -18.07
N ALA A 304 24.19 -17.37 -19.20
CA ALA A 304 23.10 -16.42 -19.37
C ALA A 304 21.72 -17.09 -19.28
N PRO A 305 20.73 -16.47 -18.61
CA PRO A 305 19.42 -17.07 -18.41
C PRO A 305 18.68 -17.25 -19.74
N ALA A 306 17.69 -18.13 -19.74
CA ALA A 306 16.79 -18.28 -20.87
C ALA A 306 15.99 -16.98 -21.11
N ALA A 307 15.69 -16.67 -22.36
CA ALA A 307 14.86 -15.51 -22.70
C ALA A 307 13.42 -15.65 -22.14
N PRO A 308 12.75 -14.55 -21.77
CA PRO A 308 11.30 -14.55 -21.59
C PRO A 308 10.59 -14.88 -22.92
N SER A 309 9.29 -15.16 -22.87
CA SER A 309 8.53 -15.59 -24.05
C SER A 309 7.08 -15.11 -24.01
N HIS A 310 6.36 -15.25 -25.12
CA HIS A 310 4.96 -14.81 -25.25
C HIS A 310 4.77 -13.32 -24.94
N LEU A 311 5.68 -12.47 -25.43
CA LEU A 311 5.55 -11.03 -25.31
C LEU A 311 4.31 -10.52 -26.05
N THR A 312 3.43 -9.85 -25.33
CA THR A 312 2.24 -9.16 -25.81
C THR A 312 2.38 -7.67 -25.54
N VAL A 313 1.77 -6.83 -26.40
CA VAL A 313 1.83 -5.37 -26.29
C VAL A 313 0.47 -4.78 -26.64
N ARG A 314 -0.11 -3.95 -25.78
CA ARG A 314 -1.35 -3.21 -26.01
C ARG A 314 -1.07 -1.71 -25.96
N GLY A 315 -1.33 -1.01 -27.06
CA GLY A 315 -1.27 0.46 -27.09
C GLY A 315 -2.57 1.06 -26.54
N TYR A 316 -2.45 1.97 -25.57
CA TYR A 316 -3.52 2.87 -25.11
C TYR A 316 -3.28 4.26 -25.73
N GLU A 317 -3.68 5.37 -25.09
CA GLU A 317 -3.43 6.71 -25.65
C GLU A 317 -2.00 7.19 -25.40
N ARG A 318 -1.44 6.93 -24.22
CA ARG A 318 -0.16 7.52 -23.79
C ARG A 318 0.92 6.51 -23.43
N HIS A 319 0.57 5.23 -23.29
CA HIS A 319 1.52 4.16 -23.00
C HIS A 319 1.26 2.91 -23.85
N CYS A 320 2.27 2.03 -23.89
CA CYS A 320 2.10 0.63 -24.26
C CYS A 320 2.25 -0.27 -23.03
N ASP A 321 1.26 -1.13 -22.84
CA ASP A 321 1.18 -2.17 -21.82
C ASP A 321 1.82 -3.44 -22.37
N LEU A 322 2.99 -3.80 -21.84
CA LEU A 322 3.74 -5.00 -22.20
C LEU A 322 3.44 -6.10 -21.17
N SER A 323 3.24 -7.35 -21.61
CA SER A 323 3.23 -8.50 -20.68
C SER A 323 3.76 -9.77 -21.34
N TRP A 324 4.47 -10.60 -20.57
CA TRP A 324 5.20 -11.78 -21.05
C TRP A 324 5.07 -12.97 -20.09
N ASN A 325 5.39 -14.17 -20.55
CA ASN A 325 5.71 -15.30 -19.67
C ASN A 325 7.14 -15.14 -19.13
N PRO A 326 7.38 -15.43 -17.84
CA PRO A 326 8.72 -15.31 -17.25
C PRO A 326 9.73 -16.25 -17.92
N SER A 327 11.01 -15.93 -17.74
CA SER A 327 12.09 -16.89 -18.02
C SER A 327 11.92 -18.15 -17.14
N PRO A 328 12.24 -19.36 -17.66
CA PRO A 328 12.32 -20.57 -16.86
C PRO A 328 13.56 -20.66 -15.95
N SER A 329 14.53 -19.75 -16.09
CA SER A 329 15.74 -19.72 -15.25
C SER A 329 15.40 -19.29 -13.80
N PRO A 330 15.92 -19.98 -12.76
CA PRO A 330 15.48 -19.81 -11.37
C PRO A 330 16.11 -18.61 -10.65
N ASP A 331 17.06 -17.96 -11.29
CA ASP A 331 18.05 -16.98 -10.79
C ASP A 331 17.91 -15.60 -11.48
N VAL A 332 16.86 -15.40 -12.28
CA VAL A 332 16.54 -14.12 -12.90
C VAL A 332 16.13 -13.10 -11.84
N VAL A 333 16.85 -11.97 -11.77
CA VAL A 333 16.56 -10.83 -10.87
C VAL A 333 15.76 -9.73 -11.58
N SER A 334 15.95 -9.53 -12.89
CA SER A 334 15.23 -8.50 -13.63
C SER A 334 15.04 -8.82 -15.11
N TYR A 335 14.23 -8.01 -15.78
CA TYR A 335 14.01 -8.02 -17.22
C TYR A 335 14.37 -6.64 -17.78
N ARG A 336 15.12 -6.58 -18.90
CA ARG A 336 15.47 -5.32 -19.57
C ARG A 336 14.61 -5.12 -20.82
N ILE A 337 13.73 -4.11 -20.75
CA ILE A 337 12.80 -3.75 -21.82
C ILE A 337 13.56 -2.96 -22.88
N HIS A 338 13.55 -3.46 -24.10
CA HIS A 338 14.14 -2.80 -25.26
C HIS A 338 13.04 -2.34 -26.23
N ARG A 339 13.10 -1.08 -26.67
CA ARG A 339 12.11 -0.43 -27.55
C ARG A 339 12.72 -0.04 -28.89
N SER A 340 11.91 -0.12 -29.94
CA SER A 340 12.24 0.29 -31.32
C SER A 340 11.06 1.04 -31.95
N THR A 341 11.34 2.22 -32.52
CA THR A 341 10.36 3.06 -33.26
C THR A 341 10.41 2.82 -34.77
N ASP A 342 11.47 2.22 -35.30
CA ASP A 342 11.60 1.82 -36.72
C ASP A 342 11.37 0.31 -36.95
N GLY A 343 11.34 -0.48 -35.87
CA GLY A 343 11.20 -1.93 -35.87
C GLY A 343 12.51 -2.70 -36.03
N ALA A 344 13.64 -2.01 -36.26
CA ALA A 344 14.95 -2.58 -36.55
C ALA A 344 15.98 -2.32 -35.45
N HIS A 345 16.10 -1.07 -34.98
CA HIS A 345 17.05 -0.67 -33.94
C HIS A 345 16.35 -0.65 -32.58
N TYR A 346 16.84 -1.48 -31.64
CA TYR A 346 16.28 -1.62 -30.31
C TYR A 346 17.24 -1.01 -29.29
N VAL A 347 16.74 -0.07 -28.49
CA VAL A 347 17.47 0.54 -27.37
C VAL A 347 16.83 0.14 -26.04
N PRO A 348 17.60 -0.14 -24.98
CA PRO A 348 17.04 -0.40 -23.67
C PRO A 348 16.40 0.88 -23.11
N VAL A 349 15.21 0.78 -22.53
CA VAL A 349 14.44 1.94 -22.03
C VAL A 349 14.06 1.82 -20.55
N ALA A 350 13.96 0.60 -20.03
CA ALA A 350 13.66 0.33 -18.63
C ALA A 350 14.15 -1.06 -18.20
N THR A 351 14.40 -1.20 -16.90
CA THR A 351 14.55 -2.47 -16.19
C THR A 351 13.30 -2.71 -15.34
N GLN A 352 12.80 -3.95 -15.29
CA GLN A 352 11.65 -4.36 -14.46
C GLN A 352 12.01 -5.55 -13.57
N ARG A 353 11.51 -5.54 -12.33
CA ARG A 353 11.73 -6.60 -11.32
C ARG A 353 11.20 -7.96 -11.78
N ASN A 354 11.96 -9.04 -11.56
CA ASN A 354 11.64 -10.42 -12.00
C ASN A 354 10.21 -10.92 -11.69
N ALA A 355 9.63 -10.47 -10.57
CA ALA A 355 8.32 -10.86 -10.12
C ALA A 355 7.18 -10.30 -10.99
N TRP A 356 7.42 -9.20 -11.70
CA TRP A 356 6.40 -8.44 -12.41
C TRP A 356 6.63 -8.61 -13.91
N THR A 357 5.92 -9.55 -14.52
CA THR A 357 6.00 -9.87 -15.95
C THR A 357 5.07 -8.98 -16.80
N ARG A 358 5.02 -7.71 -16.41
CA ARG A 358 4.27 -6.61 -17.03
C ARG A 358 5.07 -5.31 -16.89
N PHE A 359 4.99 -4.42 -17.88
CA PHE A 359 5.61 -3.09 -17.84
C PHE A 359 4.78 -2.09 -18.66
N GLU A 360 4.61 -0.88 -18.13
CA GLU A 360 3.80 0.19 -18.75
C GLU A 360 4.71 1.29 -19.33
N ASP A 361 5.01 1.20 -20.63
CA ASP A 361 5.95 2.13 -21.29
C ASP A 361 5.26 3.43 -21.73
N PHE A 362 5.48 4.52 -20.99
CA PHE A 362 4.86 5.81 -21.27
C PHE A 362 5.54 6.57 -22.43
N LEU A 363 4.81 6.67 -23.54
CA LEU A 363 5.21 7.37 -24.77
C LEU A 363 4.75 8.85 -24.80
N GLY A 364 3.83 9.23 -23.91
CA GLY A 364 3.34 10.62 -23.76
C GLY A 364 2.42 11.13 -24.88
N ALA A 365 2.25 10.39 -25.98
CA ALA A 365 1.45 10.80 -27.13
C ALA A 365 0.68 9.64 -27.79
N PRO A 366 -0.48 9.92 -28.42
CA PRO A 366 -1.14 8.99 -29.33
C PRO A 366 -0.38 8.86 -30.66
N SER A 367 -0.81 7.90 -31.48
CA SER A 367 -0.29 7.60 -32.83
C SER A 367 1.20 7.24 -32.89
N GLN A 368 1.79 6.82 -31.76
CA GLN A 368 3.17 6.35 -31.70
C GLN A 368 3.20 4.86 -32.02
N ASN A 369 3.87 4.48 -33.13
CA ASN A 369 4.08 3.09 -33.51
C ASN A 369 5.40 2.59 -32.92
N VAL A 370 5.34 1.51 -32.16
CA VAL A 370 6.47 0.99 -31.37
C VAL A 370 6.49 -0.53 -31.37
N SER A 371 7.69 -1.09 -31.24
CA SER A 371 7.86 -2.52 -31.01
C SER A 371 8.94 -2.79 -29.98
N TYR A 372 8.78 -3.92 -29.28
CA TYR A 372 9.52 -4.25 -28.09
C TYR A 372 10.12 -5.65 -28.18
N ARG A 373 11.20 -5.84 -27.45
CA ARG A 373 11.83 -7.12 -27.12
C ARG A 373 12.35 -7.03 -25.69
N ILE A 374 12.48 -8.17 -25.01
CA ILE A 374 12.90 -8.23 -23.60
C ILE A 374 13.97 -9.29 -23.43
N SER A 375 14.99 -8.98 -22.64
CA SER A 375 15.99 -9.92 -22.12
C SER A 375 15.75 -10.15 -20.62
N ALA A 376 16.13 -11.32 -20.11
CA ALA A 376 16.23 -11.61 -18.68
C ALA A 376 17.66 -11.37 -18.19
N ILE A 377 17.82 -10.95 -16.94
CA ILE A 377 19.11 -10.72 -16.27
C ILE A 377 19.12 -11.48 -14.95
N ASP A 378 20.21 -12.21 -14.66
CA ASP A 378 20.41 -12.97 -13.43
C ASP A 378 21.13 -12.17 -12.31
N LEU A 379 21.26 -12.75 -11.11
CA LEU A 379 22.01 -12.16 -9.99
C LEU A 379 23.50 -11.90 -10.30
N ALA A 380 24.12 -12.74 -11.14
CA ALA A 380 25.51 -12.59 -11.56
C ALA A 380 25.68 -11.42 -12.56
N GLY A 381 24.61 -11.01 -13.24
CA GLY A 381 24.54 -9.95 -14.24
C GLY A 381 24.72 -10.44 -15.68
N ASN A 382 24.57 -11.74 -15.96
CA ASN A 382 24.50 -12.20 -17.35
C ASN A 382 23.12 -11.89 -17.94
N GLU A 383 23.07 -11.63 -19.25
CA GLU A 383 21.85 -11.20 -19.94
C GLU A 383 21.46 -12.18 -21.06
N SER A 384 20.18 -12.56 -21.09
CA SER A 384 19.65 -13.47 -22.11
C SER A 384 19.69 -12.87 -23.52
N PRO A 385 19.65 -13.70 -24.58
CA PRO A 385 19.17 -13.24 -25.88
C PRO A 385 17.80 -12.56 -25.75
N LEU A 386 17.54 -11.55 -26.59
CA LEU A 386 16.23 -10.90 -26.67
C LEU A 386 15.14 -11.87 -27.14
N CYS A 387 13.97 -11.85 -26.50
CA CYS A 387 12.79 -12.61 -26.90
C CYS A 387 12.24 -12.20 -28.28
N GLU A 388 11.11 -12.78 -28.71
CA GLU A 388 10.46 -12.40 -29.97
C GLU A 388 9.97 -10.93 -29.99
N ARG A 389 9.77 -10.40 -31.20
CA ARG A 389 9.27 -9.03 -31.39
C ARG A 389 7.75 -9.01 -31.29
N ALA A 390 7.24 -8.15 -30.40
CA ALA A 390 5.85 -7.70 -30.41
C ALA A 390 5.80 -6.17 -30.57
N GLY A 391 4.62 -5.59 -30.78
CA GLY A 391 4.47 -4.15 -30.97
C GLY A 391 3.03 -3.69 -31.10
N ALA A 392 2.82 -2.39 -30.94
CA ALA A 392 1.51 -1.75 -30.95
C ALA A 392 1.61 -0.29 -31.42
N THR A 393 0.46 0.35 -31.59
CA THR A 393 0.36 1.78 -31.87
C THR A 393 -0.56 2.43 -30.85
N THR A 394 -0.16 3.54 -30.24
CA THR A 394 -1.04 4.31 -29.35
C THR A 394 -2.13 5.04 -30.14
N HIS A 395 -3.28 5.34 -29.53
CA HIS A 395 -4.42 5.95 -30.22
C HIS A 395 -5.22 6.91 -29.31
N PRO A 396 -5.82 8.00 -29.82
CA PRO A 396 -6.65 8.88 -29.00
C PRO A 396 -7.80 8.11 -28.34
N MET A 397 -7.97 8.25 -27.02
CA MET A 397 -9.02 7.55 -26.26
C MET A 397 -10.13 8.52 -25.83
N SER A 398 -11.37 8.04 -25.91
CA SER A 398 -12.53 8.64 -25.26
C SER A 398 -12.45 8.52 -23.73
N ASP A 399 -13.28 9.28 -23.02
CA ASP A 399 -13.35 9.19 -21.56
C ASP A 399 -13.83 7.80 -21.09
N GLU A 400 -14.74 7.13 -21.83
CA GLU A 400 -15.17 5.76 -21.51
C GLU A 400 -14.03 4.74 -21.65
N GLU A 401 -13.18 4.87 -22.68
CA GLU A 401 -12.00 4.02 -22.84
C GLU A 401 -10.94 4.29 -21.75
N LEU A 402 -10.81 5.54 -21.30
CA LEU A 402 -9.99 5.88 -20.13
C LEU A 402 -10.55 5.27 -18.84
N LEU A 403 -11.87 5.26 -18.65
CA LEU A 403 -12.51 4.59 -17.51
C LEU A 403 -12.31 3.07 -17.56
N ASP A 404 -12.47 2.44 -18.74
CA ASP A 404 -12.19 1.00 -18.92
C ASP A 404 -10.71 0.67 -18.63
N MET A 405 -9.77 1.49 -19.10
CA MET A 405 -8.33 1.35 -18.82
C MET A 405 -8.03 1.48 -17.32
N VAL A 406 -8.58 2.48 -16.64
CA VAL A 406 -8.35 2.71 -15.20
C VAL A 406 -9.00 1.60 -14.35
N GLN A 407 -10.22 1.18 -14.66
CA GLN A 407 -10.85 0.05 -13.98
C GLN A 407 -10.06 -1.25 -14.21
N LEU A 408 -9.55 -1.51 -15.42
CA LEU A 408 -8.73 -2.68 -15.71
C LEU A 408 -7.38 -2.63 -14.97
N GLY A 409 -6.67 -1.51 -15.03
CA GLY A 409 -5.38 -1.31 -14.36
C GLY A 409 -5.48 -1.57 -12.86
N CYS A 410 -6.39 -0.87 -12.18
CA CYS A 410 -6.59 -1.04 -10.74
C CYS A 410 -7.17 -2.42 -10.36
N PHE A 411 -7.93 -3.08 -11.25
CA PHE A 411 -8.39 -4.46 -11.02
C PHE A 411 -7.26 -5.50 -11.06
N ARG A 412 -6.20 -5.28 -11.88
CA ARG A 412 -5.04 -6.20 -11.95
C ARG A 412 -4.38 -6.41 -10.59
N PHE A 413 -4.42 -5.43 -9.69
CA PHE A 413 -3.95 -5.60 -8.31
C PHE A 413 -4.57 -6.85 -7.65
N TYR A 414 -5.91 -6.93 -7.63
CA TYR A 414 -6.64 -8.06 -7.04
C TYR A 414 -6.55 -9.33 -7.89
N TRP A 415 -6.45 -9.19 -9.21
CA TRP A 415 -6.38 -10.34 -10.11
C TRP A 415 -4.99 -11.01 -10.13
N GLU A 416 -3.93 -10.26 -10.42
CA GLU A 416 -2.59 -10.77 -10.73
C GLU A 416 -1.73 -10.98 -9.47
N THR A 417 -1.83 -10.12 -8.45
CA THR A 417 -1.08 -10.29 -7.19
C THR A 417 -1.66 -11.40 -6.29
N GLY A 418 -2.92 -11.77 -6.49
CA GLY A 418 -3.71 -12.65 -5.61
C GLY A 418 -2.94 -13.89 -5.14
N HIS A 419 -2.83 -14.05 -3.83
CA HIS A 419 -2.05 -15.11 -3.19
C HIS A 419 -2.64 -16.50 -3.54
N PRO A 420 -1.81 -17.51 -3.90
CA PRO A 420 -2.26 -18.75 -4.54
C PRO A 420 -3.30 -19.54 -3.75
N ASP A 421 -3.20 -19.57 -2.42
CA ASP A 421 -4.07 -20.37 -1.53
C ASP A 421 -5.38 -19.68 -1.11
N SER A 422 -5.50 -18.37 -1.33
CA SER A 422 -6.61 -17.53 -0.86
C SER A 422 -7.37 -16.84 -1.99
N GLY A 423 -6.68 -16.50 -3.09
CA GLY A 423 -7.21 -15.64 -4.15
C GLY A 423 -7.24 -14.15 -3.78
N LEU A 424 -6.76 -13.79 -2.59
CA LEU A 424 -6.75 -12.46 -1.99
C LEU A 424 -5.38 -11.78 -2.18
N CYS A 425 -5.36 -10.46 -2.38
CA CYS A 425 -4.13 -9.67 -2.52
C CYS A 425 -3.51 -9.31 -1.16
N ALA A 426 -2.23 -8.93 -1.16
CA ALA A 426 -1.60 -8.33 0.01
C ALA A 426 -2.15 -6.93 0.29
N GLU A 427 -1.85 -6.40 1.48
CA GLU A 427 -2.20 -5.04 1.88
C GLU A 427 -1.57 -3.99 0.96
N ILE A 428 -0.29 -4.14 0.63
CA ILE A 428 0.43 -3.19 -0.21
C ILE A 428 1.39 -3.97 -1.11
N GLN A 429 1.56 -3.48 -2.34
CA GLN A 429 2.42 -4.04 -3.35
C GLN A 429 3.32 -2.93 -3.90
N PRO A 430 4.66 -3.04 -3.86
CA PRO A 430 5.48 -4.11 -3.31
C PRO A 430 5.51 -4.17 -1.77
N GLY A 431 5.13 -5.32 -1.21
CA GLY A 431 5.03 -5.52 0.23
C GLY A 431 5.21 -6.98 0.65
N ASN A 432 4.88 -7.31 1.90
CA ASN A 432 4.80 -8.70 2.34
C ASN A 432 3.60 -9.40 1.68
N ARG A 433 3.81 -10.18 0.61
CA ARG A 433 2.73 -10.86 -0.14
C ARG A 433 1.82 -11.76 0.72
N ASN A 434 2.30 -12.23 1.88
CA ASN A 434 1.51 -13.02 2.82
C ASN A 434 0.64 -12.17 3.77
N LEU A 435 0.81 -10.85 3.86
CA LEU A 435 0.02 -9.98 4.73
C LEU A 435 -1.26 -9.54 3.99
N ILE A 436 -2.34 -10.30 4.15
CA ILE A 436 -3.63 -10.04 3.51
C ILE A 436 -4.46 -9.13 4.43
N ALA A 437 -4.69 -7.86 4.04
CA ALA A 437 -5.68 -7.01 4.69
C ALA A 437 -7.11 -7.42 4.28
N VAL A 438 -8.02 -7.54 5.24
CA VAL A 438 -9.32 -8.20 5.00
C VAL A 438 -10.35 -7.30 4.31
N GLY A 439 -10.49 -6.04 4.71
CA GLY A 439 -11.49 -5.12 4.18
C GLY A 439 -11.15 -4.57 2.80
N GLY A 440 -9.88 -4.25 2.53
CA GLY A 440 -9.39 -3.93 1.18
C GLY A 440 -9.65 -5.08 0.19
N ASN A 441 -9.51 -6.33 0.64
CA ASN A 441 -9.94 -7.50 -0.12
C ASN A 441 -11.47 -7.66 -0.24
N GLY A 442 -12.23 -7.16 0.74
CA GLY A 442 -13.67 -6.95 0.64
C GLY A 442 -14.07 -6.02 -0.51
N PHE A 443 -13.33 -4.93 -0.68
CA PHE A 443 -13.46 -4.05 -1.84
C PHE A 443 -13.01 -4.76 -3.12
N GLY A 444 -11.95 -5.57 -3.05
CA GLY A 444 -11.49 -6.45 -4.13
C GLY A 444 -12.54 -7.44 -4.66
N VAL A 445 -13.40 -7.99 -3.79
CA VAL A 445 -14.56 -8.81 -4.19
C VAL A 445 -15.57 -8.00 -5.02
N MET A 446 -15.75 -6.72 -4.71
CA MET A 446 -16.58 -5.81 -5.51
C MET A 446 -15.91 -5.42 -6.83
N ALA A 447 -14.58 -5.22 -6.83
CA ALA A 447 -13.82 -4.99 -8.05
C ALA A 447 -13.89 -6.20 -9.01
N LEU A 448 -13.90 -7.43 -8.49
CA LEU A 448 -14.12 -8.65 -9.28
C LEU A 448 -15.50 -8.69 -9.94
N ILE A 449 -16.55 -8.25 -9.25
CA ILE A 449 -17.90 -8.14 -9.82
C ILE A 449 -17.91 -7.13 -10.98
N ALA A 450 -17.33 -5.95 -10.77
CA ALA A 450 -17.21 -4.93 -11.82
C ALA A 450 -16.40 -5.44 -13.03
N ALA A 451 -15.26 -6.08 -12.79
CA ALA A 451 -14.40 -6.64 -13.84
C ALA A 451 -15.06 -7.79 -14.63
N THR A 452 -15.98 -8.54 -14.00
CA THR A 452 -16.80 -9.55 -14.68
C THR A 452 -17.81 -8.90 -15.64
N GLU A 453 -18.51 -7.86 -15.17
CA GLU A 453 -19.48 -7.13 -15.98
C GLU A 453 -18.83 -6.36 -17.13
N ARG A 454 -17.61 -5.83 -16.90
CA ARG A 454 -16.74 -5.19 -17.91
C ARG A 454 -15.99 -6.19 -18.81
N GLN A 455 -16.20 -7.49 -18.61
CA GLN A 455 -15.61 -8.57 -19.42
C GLN A 455 -14.06 -8.61 -19.41
N PHE A 456 -13.43 -8.03 -18.38
CA PHE A 456 -11.98 -8.12 -18.16
C PHE A 456 -11.56 -9.54 -17.76
N VAL A 457 -12.49 -10.28 -17.13
CA VAL A 457 -12.43 -11.71 -16.83
C VAL A 457 -13.76 -12.37 -17.20
N THR A 458 -13.75 -13.66 -17.52
CA THR A 458 -15.00 -14.39 -17.77
C THR A 458 -15.71 -14.70 -16.46
N ARG A 459 -17.03 -14.90 -16.52
CA ARG A 459 -17.82 -15.28 -15.34
C ARG A 459 -17.30 -16.56 -14.68
N ASP A 460 -16.87 -17.54 -15.48
CA ASP A 460 -16.33 -18.81 -14.97
C ASP A 460 -15.03 -18.59 -14.18
N GLN A 461 -14.13 -17.73 -14.68
CA GLN A 461 -12.90 -17.32 -13.97
C GLN A 461 -13.23 -16.59 -12.65
N SER A 462 -14.24 -15.72 -12.66
CA SER A 462 -14.71 -15.02 -11.46
C SER A 462 -15.38 -15.97 -10.45
N VAL A 463 -16.11 -16.98 -10.90
CA VAL A 463 -16.68 -18.04 -10.05
C VAL A 463 -15.58 -18.89 -9.42
N GLU A 464 -14.55 -19.29 -10.19
CA GLU A 464 -13.38 -20.01 -9.65
C GLU A 464 -12.66 -19.18 -8.58
N ARG A 465 -12.38 -17.90 -8.88
CA ARG A 465 -11.77 -16.95 -7.93
C ARG A 465 -12.62 -16.79 -6.68
N MET A 466 -13.92 -16.55 -6.83
CA MET A 466 -14.83 -16.31 -5.71
C MET A 466 -14.98 -17.55 -4.83
N LEU A 467 -15.03 -18.76 -5.42
CA LEU A 467 -14.97 -20.02 -4.68
C LEU A 467 -13.68 -20.13 -3.84
N LYS A 468 -12.52 -19.81 -4.41
CA LYS A 468 -11.26 -19.81 -3.65
C LYS A 468 -11.32 -18.85 -2.46
N ILE A 469 -11.84 -17.64 -2.67
CA ILE A 469 -12.01 -16.60 -1.65
C ILE A 469 -12.93 -17.05 -0.51
N VAL A 470 -14.16 -17.50 -0.81
CA VAL A 470 -15.11 -17.89 0.26
C VAL A 470 -14.64 -19.14 1.00
N ARG A 471 -13.94 -20.07 0.33
CA ARG A 471 -13.33 -21.25 0.96
C ARG A 471 -12.08 -20.92 1.78
N PHE A 472 -11.41 -19.80 1.52
CA PHE A 472 -10.34 -19.27 2.38
C PHE A 472 -10.92 -18.57 3.62
N LEU A 473 -11.82 -17.61 3.41
CA LEU A 473 -12.46 -16.86 4.51
C LEU A 473 -13.25 -17.78 5.47
N ALA A 474 -13.78 -18.91 4.98
CA ALA A 474 -14.44 -19.92 5.79
C ALA A 474 -13.51 -20.83 6.62
N ARG A 475 -12.21 -20.91 6.30
CA ARG A 475 -11.21 -21.68 7.07
C ARG A 475 -10.25 -20.83 7.90
N ALA A 476 -10.24 -19.51 7.65
CA ALA A 476 -9.41 -18.55 8.37
C ALA A 476 -9.81 -18.40 9.85
N ASP A 477 -8.88 -17.92 10.66
CA ASP A 477 -9.12 -17.51 12.04
C ASP A 477 -10.23 -16.46 12.10
N ARG A 478 -11.22 -16.69 12.98
CA ARG A 478 -12.32 -15.78 13.26
C ARG A 478 -12.60 -15.70 14.75
N PHE A 479 -13.06 -14.56 15.19
CA PHE A 479 -13.15 -14.14 16.58
C PHE A 479 -14.55 -13.60 16.81
N HIS A 480 -15.42 -14.39 17.44
CA HIS A 480 -16.86 -14.11 17.48
C HIS A 480 -17.42 -13.85 16.06
N GLY A 481 -16.99 -14.72 15.13
CA GLY A 481 -17.29 -14.68 13.71
C GLY A 481 -16.61 -13.59 12.87
N ALA A 482 -16.14 -12.50 13.48
CA ALA A 482 -15.38 -11.46 12.79
C ALA A 482 -13.97 -11.94 12.39
N TRP A 483 -13.43 -11.43 11.29
CA TRP A 483 -12.03 -11.67 10.89
C TRP A 483 -11.10 -10.65 11.55
N PRO A 484 -9.80 -10.96 11.70
CA PRO A 484 -8.78 -9.96 12.05
C PRO A 484 -8.57 -8.95 10.92
N HIS A 485 -7.90 -7.84 11.23
CA HIS A 485 -7.48 -6.88 10.21
C HIS A 485 -6.59 -7.55 9.14
N PHE A 486 -5.62 -8.35 9.59
CA PHE A 486 -4.69 -9.08 8.73
C PHE A 486 -4.73 -10.60 8.91
N LEU A 487 -4.68 -11.31 7.79
CA LEU A 487 -4.51 -12.75 7.70
C LEU A 487 -3.19 -13.12 7.00
N ASP A 488 -2.55 -14.20 7.42
CA ASP A 488 -1.51 -14.86 6.63
C ASP A 488 -2.14 -15.58 5.42
N GLY A 489 -1.73 -15.20 4.22
CA GLY A 489 -2.37 -15.63 2.97
C GLY A 489 -2.30 -17.13 2.68
N SER A 490 -1.31 -17.83 3.22
CA SER A 490 -1.16 -19.28 3.02
C SER A 490 -1.98 -20.08 4.04
N THR A 491 -1.94 -19.69 5.31
CA THR A 491 -2.51 -20.46 6.43
C THR A 491 -3.89 -19.99 6.88
N GLY A 492 -4.28 -18.75 6.59
CA GLY A 492 -5.49 -18.13 7.13
C GLY A 492 -5.39 -17.78 8.62
N ARG A 493 -4.18 -17.64 9.16
CA ARG A 493 -3.94 -17.27 10.56
C ARG A 493 -3.97 -15.76 10.79
N ALA A 494 -4.44 -15.32 11.96
CA ALA A 494 -4.39 -13.90 12.32
C ALA A 494 -2.95 -13.38 12.46
N VAL A 495 -2.67 -12.18 11.91
CA VAL A 495 -1.34 -11.56 11.95
C VAL A 495 -1.41 -10.21 12.67
N ALA A 496 -0.81 -10.14 13.87
CA ALA A 496 -0.86 -8.95 14.72
C ALA A 496 0.12 -7.85 14.27
N HIS A 497 -0.12 -7.27 13.09
CA HIS A 497 0.78 -6.35 12.40
C HIS A 497 0.80 -4.95 13.05
N PHE A 498 -0.35 -4.37 13.37
CA PHE A 498 -0.44 -3.05 14.01
C PHE A 498 -0.09 -3.05 15.50
N GLY A 499 0.15 -4.23 16.09
CA GLY A 499 0.72 -4.38 17.44
C GLY A 499 0.21 -5.62 18.18
N PRO A 500 0.83 -5.97 19.32
CA PRO A 500 0.57 -7.24 20.01
C PRO A 500 -0.84 -7.40 20.61
N TYR A 501 -1.64 -6.32 20.59
CA TYR A 501 -3.02 -6.28 21.09
C TYR A 501 -4.08 -6.37 19.98
N ASP A 502 -3.68 -6.18 18.72
CA ASP A 502 -4.53 -6.32 17.54
C ASP A 502 -4.28 -7.72 16.94
N ASP A 503 -4.71 -8.74 17.68
CA ASP A 503 -4.48 -10.15 17.40
C ASP A 503 -5.78 -10.97 17.37
N GLY A 504 -6.90 -10.27 17.26
CA GLY A 504 -8.25 -10.82 17.21
C GLY A 504 -9.06 -10.14 16.12
N GLY A 505 -10.39 -10.10 16.26
CA GLY A 505 -11.26 -9.61 15.20
C GLY A 505 -11.36 -8.09 15.14
N ASP A 506 -11.20 -7.55 13.94
CA ASP A 506 -11.47 -6.16 13.54
C ASP A 506 -12.89 -6.12 12.91
N LEU A 507 -13.79 -5.37 13.53
CA LEU A 507 -15.19 -5.27 13.09
C LEU A 507 -15.38 -4.35 11.87
N VAL A 508 -14.45 -3.43 11.63
CA VAL A 508 -14.48 -2.49 10.49
C VAL A 508 -14.07 -3.23 9.22
N GLU A 509 -12.93 -3.93 9.26
CA GLU A 509 -12.48 -4.78 8.14
C GLU A 509 -13.47 -5.93 7.89
N THR A 510 -14.06 -6.50 8.95
CA THR A 510 -15.16 -7.47 8.85
C THR A 510 -16.37 -6.88 8.14
N ALA A 511 -16.77 -5.63 8.42
CA ALA A 511 -17.87 -4.97 7.74
C ALA A 511 -17.56 -4.70 6.26
N PHE A 512 -16.32 -4.34 5.93
CA PHE A 512 -15.87 -4.13 4.56
C PHE A 512 -15.88 -5.43 3.74
N VAL A 513 -15.40 -6.56 4.28
CA VAL A 513 -15.49 -7.86 3.59
C VAL A 513 -16.93 -8.38 3.50
N VAL A 514 -17.75 -8.18 4.53
CA VAL A 514 -19.19 -8.53 4.48
C VAL A 514 -19.93 -7.72 3.42
N GLN A 515 -19.64 -6.41 3.29
CA GLN A 515 -20.22 -5.58 2.23
C GLN A 515 -19.93 -6.17 0.84
N GLY A 516 -18.69 -6.61 0.58
CA GLY A 516 -18.32 -7.32 -0.65
C GLY A 516 -19.02 -8.68 -0.81
N LEU A 517 -19.05 -9.51 0.24
CA LEU A 517 -19.71 -10.83 0.23
C LEU A 517 -21.22 -10.72 -0.03
N LEU A 518 -21.90 -9.70 0.49
CA LEU A 518 -23.32 -9.47 0.26
C LEU A 518 -23.62 -8.98 -1.16
N ALA A 519 -22.73 -8.19 -1.79
CA ALA A 519 -22.84 -7.90 -3.22
C ALA A 519 -22.61 -9.16 -4.06
N ALA A 520 -21.60 -9.98 -3.74
CA ALA A 520 -21.34 -11.24 -4.42
C ALA A 520 -22.53 -12.22 -4.31
N ARG A 521 -23.22 -12.26 -3.17
CA ARG A 521 -24.44 -13.06 -2.94
C ARG A 521 -25.58 -12.74 -3.91
N GLN A 522 -25.67 -11.51 -4.41
CA GLN A 522 -26.68 -11.08 -5.40
C GLN A 522 -26.17 -11.10 -6.84
N TYR A 523 -24.85 -11.01 -7.06
CA TYR A 523 -24.28 -11.10 -8.41
C TYR A 523 -24.16 -12.54 -8.91
N PHE A 524 -23.72 -13.47 -8.05
CA PHE A 524 -23.57 -14.88 -8.39
C PHE A 524 -24.90 -15.64 -8.17
N THR A 525 -25.89 -15.40 -9.04
CA THR A 525 -27.27 -15.90 -8.95
C THR A 525 -27.64 -17.07 -9.86
N ALA A 526 -26.71 -17.61 -10.66
CA ALA A 526 -26.99 -18.76 -11.53
C ALA A 526 -27.33 -20.02 -10.73
N ASP A 527 -28.06 -20.96 -11.35
CA ASP A 527 -28.47 -22.22 -10.73
C ASP A 527 -27.42 -23.35 -10.90
N THR A 528 -26.14 -22.98 -10.79
CA THR A 528 -25.00 -23.91 -10.80
C THR A 528 -24.63 -24.33 -9.37
N PRO A 529 -24.02 -25.53 -9.16
CA PRO A 529 -23.49 -25.91 -7.85
C PRO A 529 -22.51 -24.87 -7.28
N GLU A 530 -21.69 -24.29 -8.14
CA GLU A 530 -20.61 -23.36 -7.81
C GLU A 530 -21.15 -22.01 -7.34
N GLU A 531 -22.11 -21.42 -8.07
CA GLU A 531 -22.72 -20.15 -7.63
C GLU A 531 -23.65 -20.36 -6.42
N ARG A 532 -24.29 -21.53 -6.26
CA ARG A 532 -24.97 -21.88 -5.01
C ARG A 532 -24.00 -21.92 -3.82
N GLU A 533 -22.84 -22.57 -3.95
CA GLU A 533 -21.83 -22.61 -2.88
C GLU A 533 -21.31 -21.20 -2.52
N ILE A 534 -21.12 -20.32 -3.52
CA ILE A 534 -20.77 -18.90 -3.28
C ILE A 534 -21.86 -18.21 -2.45
N ARG A 535 -23.13 -18.29 -2.87
CA ARG A 535 -24.26 -17.66 -2.16
C ARG A 535 -24.44 -18.18 -0.75
N ASP A 536 -24.42 -19.50 -0.58
CA ASP A 536 -24.65 -20.16 0.70
C ASP A 536 -23.48 -19.93 1.66
N THR A 537 -22.24 -19.94 1.17
CA THR A 537 -21.06 -19.63 2.00
C THR A 537 -21.02 -18.16 2.40
N ALA A 538 -21.27 -17.23 1.47
CA ALA A 538 -21.35 -15.80 1.79
C ALA A 538 -22.47 -15.52 2.82
N ALA A 539 -23.66 -16.10 2.62
CA ALA A 539 -24.79 -15.96 3.55
C ALA A 539 -24.51 -16.59 4.92
N ARG A 540 -23.80 -17.73 4.97
CA ARG A 540 -23.43 -18.39 6.23
C ARG A 540 -22.36 -17.58 6.98
N LEU A 541 -21.29 -17.17 6.31
CA LEU A 541 -20.22 -16.39 6.94
C LEU A 541 -20.74 -15.08 7.51
N TRP A 542 -21.61 -14.38 6.77
CA TRP A 542 -22.36 -13.21 7.24
C TRP A 542 -23.13 -13.48 8.55
N ARG A 543 -23.92 -14.55 8.58
CA ARG A 543 -24.74 -14.95 9.74
C ARG A 543 -23.93 -15.41 10.96
N GLU A 544 -22.68 -15.80 10.76
CA GLU A 544 -21.80 -16.25 11.84
C GLU A 544 -21.09 -15.09 12.56
N VAL A 545 -21.14 -13.85 12.06
CA VAL A 545 -20.54 -12.68 12.75
C VAL A 545 -21.43 -12.20 13.90
N GLU A 546 -20.87 -12.18 15.10
CA GLU A 546 -21.55 -11.81 16.35
C GLU A 546 -21.45 -10.29 16.62
N TRP A 547 -22.17 -9.47 15.85
CA TRP A 547 -22.12 -7.99 15.99
C TRP A 547 -22.54 -7.51 17.38
N ASP A 548 -23.39 -8.26 18.07
CA ASP A 548 -23.82 -8.00 19.44
C ASP A 548 -22.71 -8.26 20.47
N TRP A 549 -21.79 -9.20 20.23
CA TRP A 549 -20.58 -9.40 21.05
C TRP A 549 -19.73 -8.13 21.11
N TYR A 550 -19.53 -7.48 19.97
CA TYR A 550 -18.69 -6.28 19.86
C TYR A 550 -19.28 -5.03 20.53
N ARG A 551 -20.47 -5.13 21.13
CA ARG A 551 -20.98 -4.14 22.08
C ARG A 551 -20.32 -4.23 23.46
N LYS A 552 -19.59 -5.32 23.79
CA LYS A 552 -18.97 -5.62 25.10
C LYS A 552 -19.96 -5.81 26.27
N SER A 553 -21.13 -5.19 26.25
CA SER A 553 -22.29 -5.54 27.07
C SER A 553 -23.60 -5.21 26.33
N PRO A 554 -24.75 -5.83 26.71
CA PRO A 554 -26.06 -5.51 26.15
C PRO A 554 -26.53 -4.06 26.36
N ASP A 555 -25.88 -3.33 27.27
CA ASP A 555 -26.21 -1.94 27.65
C ASP A 555 -25.30 -0.90 26.99
N SER A 556 -24.30 -1.29 26.18
CA SER A 556 -23.40 -0.34 25.52
C SER A 556 -24.12 0.48 24.43
N ASP A 557 -23.95 1.80 24.50
CA ASP A 557 -24.43 2.77 23.50
C ASP A 557 -23.75 2.61 22.13
N TYR A 558 -22.61 1.94 22.04
CA TYR A 558 -21.76 1.85 20.84
C TYR A 558 -21.17 0.46 20.61
N LEU A 559 -20.76 0.22 19.36
CA LEU A 559 -19.87 -0.88 18.97
C LEU A 559 -18.40 -0.51 19.26
N LEU A 560 -17.59 -1.52 19.56
CA LEU A 560 -16.13 -1.42 19.61
C LEU A 560 -15.51 -1.96 18.31
N TRP A 561 -14.39 -1.38 17.91
CA TRP A 561 -13.65 -1.76 16.70
C TRP A 561 -13.00 -3.15 16.81
N HIS A 562 -12.33 -3.43 17.94
CA HIS A 562 -11.47 -4.60 18.11
C HIS A 562 -11.86 -5.46 19.32
N TRP A 563 -11.69 -6.78 19.18
CA TRP A 563 -11.68 -7.72 20.31
C TRP A 563 -10.54 -8.74 20.15
N SER A 564 -9.71 -8.90 21.18
CA SER A 564 -8.58 -9.83 21.22
C SER A 564 -8.91 -11.15 21.94
N PRO A 565 -8.48 -12.33 21.43
CA PRO A 565 -8.60 -13.60 22.13
C PRO A 565 -7.69 -13.71 23.37
N ARG A 566 -6.59 -12.94 23.43
CA ARG A 566 -5.63 -12.95 24.54
C ARG A 566 -5.81 -11.78 25.52
N HIS A 567 -6.43 -10.69 25.06
CA HIS A 567 -6.48 -9.42 25.78
C HIS A 567 -7.91 -8.83 25.90
N GLY A 568 -8.91 -9.45 25.27
CA GLY A 568 -10.29 -8.97 25.24
C GLY A 568 -10.40 -7.59 24.56
N PHE A 569 -11.27 -6.73 25.08
CA PHE A 569 -11.48 -5.37 24.58
C PHE A 569 -10.38 -4.39 25.02
N VAL A 570 -9.09 -4.77 25.02
CA VAL A 570 -8.00 -3.92 25.55
C VAL A 570 -7.78 -2.63 24.76
N ILE A 571 -7.95 -2.68 23.42
CA ILE A 571 -7.84 -1.50 22.55
C ILE A 571 -8.97 -0.49 22.84
N ASN A 572 -10.16 -1.00 23.22
CA ASN A 572 -11.31 -0.23 23.71
C ASN A 572 -11.67 1.00 22.83
N HIS A 573 -11.50 0.89 21.51
CA HIS A 573 -11.78 1.95 20.54
C HIS A 573 -13.26 1.89 20.13
N PRO A 574 -14.09 2.89 20.47
CA PRO A 574 -15.50 2.93 20.08
C PRO A 574 -15.67 3.41 18.63
N LEU A 575 -16.59 2.79 17.90
CA LEU A 575 -16.93 3.15 16.52
C LEU A 575 -17.90 4.33 16.53
N ILE A 576 -17.41 5.52 16.16
CA ILE A 576 -18.13 6.79 16.31
C ILE A 576 -17.94 7.63 15.03
N GLY A 577 -19.03 7.83 14.31
CA GLY A 577 -19.05 8.70 13.13
C GLY A 577 -19.00 10.18 13.51
N TRP A 578 -18.75 11.09 12.57
CA TRP A 578 -18.47 10.84 11.16
C TRP A 578 -17.04 10.34 10.94
N ASN A 579 -16.91 9.15 10.35
CA ASN A 579 -15.68 8.54 9.86
C ASN A 579 -16.05 7.44 8.84
N GLU A 580 -15.14 6.52 8.52
CA GLU A 580 -15.34 5.42 7.57
C GLU A 580 -16.33 4.32 8.00
N THR A 581 -16.82 4.33 9.25
CA THR A 581 -17.39 3.15 9.92
C THR A 581 -18.93 3.01 9.88
N MET A 582 -19.64 3.78 9.04
CA MET A 582 -21.11 3.71 8.94
C MET A 582 -21.61 2.30 8.62
N ILE A 583 -20.98 1.63 7.64
CA ILE A 583 -21.39 0.32 7.14
C ILE A 583 -21.37 -0.76 8.23
N VAL A 584 -20.51 -0.62 9.24
CA VAL A 584 -20.50 -1.49 10.43
C VAL A 584 -21.84 -1.45 11.15
N TYR A 585 -22.38 -0.25 11.38
CA TYR A 585 -23.67 -0.08 12.06
C TYR A 585 -24.83 -0.53 11.17
N LEU A 586 -24.81 -0.21 9.87
CA LEU A 586 -25.84 -0.66 8.92
C LEU A 586 -25.93 -2.19 8.88
N LEU A 587 -24.78 -2.87 8.82
CA LEU A 587 -24.69 -4.32 8.86
C LEU A 587 -25.09 -4.86 10.24
N ALA A 588 -24.51 -4.37 11.34
CA ALA A 588 -24.85 -4.84 12.68
C ALA A 588 -26.37 -4.78 12.98
N ILE A 589 -27.08 -3.79 12.44
CA ILE A 589 -28.54 -3.64 12.58
C ILE A 589 -29.31 -4.55 11.60
N ALA A 590 -28.71 -4.90 10.46
CA ALA A 590 -29.25 -5.84 9.47
C ALA A 590 -28.97 -7.33 9.78
N SER A 591 -28.12 -7.67 10.76
CA SER A 591 -27.76 -9.06 11.02
C SER A 591 -28.99 -9.90 11.44
N PRO A 592 -29.34 -10.98 10.72
CA PRO A 592 -30.54 -11.77 10.99
C PRO A 592 -30.36 -12.78 12.12
N THR A 593 -29.16 -12.88 12.70
CA THR A 593 -28.76 -13.83 13.75
C THR A 593 -28.18 -13.13 14.97
N HIS A 594 -27.38 -12.09 14.75
CA HIS A 594 -26.72 -11.28 15.78
C HIS A 594 -27.02 -9.78 15.61
N PRO A 595 -28.30 -9.36 15.61
CA PRO A 595 -28.68 -7.96 15.42
C PRO A 595 -28.30 -7.11 16.63
N VAL A 596 -27.89 -5.87 16.36
CA VAL A 596 -27.87 -4.80 17.38
C VAL A 596 -29.09 -3.89 17.24
N PRO A 597 -29.60 -3.29 18.34
CA PRO A 597 -30.75 -2.39 18.26
C PRO A 597 -30.51 -1.22 17.30
N ALA A 598 -31.48 -0.88 16.45
CA ALA A 598 -31.34 0.23 15.49
C ALA A 598 -31.02 1.59 16.15
N SER A 599 -31.35 1.75 17.43
CA SER A 599 -30.95 2.90 18.25
C SER A 599 -29.43 3.08 18.38
N LEU A 600 -28.60 2.04 18.17
CA LEU A 600 -27.14 2.16 18.22
C LEU A 600 -26.57 3.07 17.13
N TYR A 601 -27.27 3.21 15.99
CA TYR A 601 -26.93 4.22 14.99
C TYR A 601 -27.08 5.66 15.55
N HIS A 602 -27.92 5.85 16.56
CA HIS A 602 -28.20 7.15 17.22
C HIS A 602 -27.50 7.36 18.56
N SER A 603 -27.18 6.30 19.32
CA SER A 603 -26.45 6.38 20.60
C SER A 603 -24.94 6.25 20.44
N GLY A 604 -24.49 5.51 19.41
CA GLY A 604 -23.08 5.24 19.12
C GLY A 604 -22.59 6.07 17.93
N TRP A 605 -22.82 5.57 16.72
CA TRP A 605 -22.40 6.18 15.45
C TRP A 605 -22.64 7.70 15.41
N ALA A 606 -23.90 8.13 15.53
CA ALA A 606 -24.30 9.54 15.58
C ALA A 606 -24.62 10.02 17.01
N GLY A 607 -23.98 9.39 18.01
CA GLY A 607 -24.21 9.61 19.43
C GLY A 607 -23.67 10.93 19.98
N GLN A 608 -24.25 11.35 21.11
CA GLN A 608 -24.13 12.71 21.66
C GLN A 608 -23.64 12.76 23.11
N SER A 609 -23.15 11.62 23.65
CA SER A 609 -22.60 11.62 25.02
C SER A 609 -21.28 12.39 25.07
N PRO A 610 -20.88 12.97 26.23
CA PRO A 610 -19.63 13.73 26.34
C PRO A 610 -18.38 12.94 25.92
N GLN A 611 -18.39 11.61 26.09
CA GLN A 611 -17.31 10.74 25.60
C GLN A 611 -17.24 10.72 24.07
N LEU A 612 -18.38 10.72 23.38
CA LEU A 612 -18.43 10.60 21.92
C LEU A 612 -18.14 11.94 21.24
N VAL A 613 -18.57 13.03 21.86
CA VAL A 613 -18.17 14.41 21.49
C VAL A 613 -16.66 14.57 21.65
N ALA A 614 -16.10 14.17 22.81
CA ALA A 614 -14.66 14.24 23.05
C ALA A 614 -13.83 13.37 22.08
N TYR A 615 -14.33 12.20 21.65
CA TYR A 615 -13.66 11.39 20.62
C TYR A 615 -13.44 12.18 19.31
N ARG A 616 -14.49 12.85 18.82
CA ARG A 616 -14.44 13.68 17.60
C ARG A 616 -13.53 14.90 17.78
N GLN A 617 -13.62 15.56 18.93
CA GLN A 617 -12.72 16.67 19.28
C GLN A 617 -11.25 16.24 19.28
N ASN A 618 -10.94 15.04 19.80
CA ASN A 618 -9.58 14.53 19.92
C ASN A 618 -8.93 14.22 18.57
N TRP A 619 -9.64 13.59 17.61
CA TRP A 619 -9.06 13.28 16.30
C TRP A 619 -9.21 14.43 15.29
N GLY A 620 -10.31 15.19 15.36
CA GLY A 620 -10.57 16.33 14.49
C GLY A 620 -9.85 17.62 14.91
N HIS A 621 -9.38 17.70 16.16
CA HIS A 621 -8.82 18.91 16.78
C HIS A 621 -9.76 20.14 16.62
N THR A 622 -11.07 19.93 16.67
CA THR A 622 -12.10 20.96 16.43
C THR A 622 -13.41 20.62 17.17
N SER A 623 -14.22 21.63 17.45
CA SER A 623 -15.62 21.48 17.91
C SER A 623 -16.64 21.59 16.77
N GLU A 624 -16.20 21.72 15.52
CA GLU A 624 -17.09 21.69 14.36
C GLU A 624 -17.47 20.23 14.03
N GLY A 625 -18.76 19.90 14.04
CA GLY A 625 -19.22 18.52 13.78
C GLY A 625 -18.97 17.52 14.91
N ASP A 626 -18.52 17.98 16.09
CA ASP A 626 -18.32 17.13 17.27
C ASP A 626 -19.64 16.59 17.86
N HIS A 627 -20.78 17.18 17.48
CA HIS A 627 -22.13 16.67 17.73
C HIS A 627 -22.70 15.87 16.54
N TYR A 628 -21.83 15.24 15.75
CA TYR A 628 -22.11 14.48 14.50
C TYR A 628 -22.63 15.35 13.35
N ALA A 629 -23.74 16.05 13.57
CA ALA A 629 -24.20 17.13 12.72
C ALA A 629 -23.21 18.31 12.82
N ASN A 630 -22.97 18.97 11.69
CA ASN A 630 -22.02 20.07 11.56
C ASN A 630 -22.76 21.39 11.21
N GLY A 631 -23.36 21.47 10.02
CA GLY A 631 -24.15 22.61 9.56
C GLY A 631 -23.35 23.85 9.12
N ASN A 632 -22.02 23.87 9.30
CA ASN A 632 -21.16 24.98 8.89
C ASN A 632 -21.01 25.03 7.35
N ARG A 633 -20.41 26.13 6.87
CA ARG A 633 -20.04 26.31 5.46
C ARG A 633 -18.54 26.45 5.30
N TYR A 634 -17.95 25.63 4.43
CA TYR A 634 -16.55 25.68 4.04
C TYR A 634 -16.50 25.97 2.54
N TYR A 635 -15.76 27.00 2.10
CA TYR A 635 -15.75 27.46 0.70
C TYR A 635 -17.16 27.77 0.15
N GLY A 636 -18.07 28.21 1.03
CA GLY A 636 -19.49 28.42 0.73
C GLY A 636 -20.36 27.15 0.74
N ILE A 637 -19.76 25.97 0.58
CA ILE A 637 -20.42 24.66 0.57
C ILE A 637 -20.87 24.31 1.99
N ARG A 638 -22.15 23.94 2.17
CA ARG A 638 -22.68 23.47 3.46
C ARG A 638 -22.37 21.99 3.65
N LEU A 639 -21.93 21.62 4.85
CA LEU A 639 -21.73 20.23 5.27
C LEU A 639 -22.68 19.92 6.42
N ASP A 640 -23.63 19.00 6.24
CA ASP A 640 -24.65 18.70 7.26
C ASP A 640 -24.14 17.77 8.35
N VAL A 641 -23.28 16.81 7.99
CA VAL A 641 -22.65 15.84 8.88
C VAL A 641 -21.16 15.77 8.53
N GLY A 642 -20.30 15.73 9.54
CA GLY A 642 -18.86 15.60 9.33
C GLY A 642 -18.04 16.39 10.34
N VAL A 643 -17.00 15.78 10.91
CA VAL A 643 -16.10 16.49 11.84
C VAL A 643 -15.22 17.45 11.05
N GLY A 644 -15.19 18.72 11.45
CA GLY A 644 -14.53 19.81 10.72
C GLY A 644 -14.96 19.83 9.25
N ARG A 645 -13.99 19.88 8.35
CA ARG A 645 -14.18 19.91 6.89
C ARG A 645 -14.60 18.56 6.27
N GLY A 646 -15.14 17.65 7.07
CA GLY A 646 -15.55 16.29 6.69
C GLY A 646 -14.52 15.19 7.02
N GLY A 647 -13.30 15.57 7.39
CA GLY A 647 -12.20 14.63 7.60
C GLY A 647 -11.55 14.20 6.28
N GLU A 648 -11.22 12.93 6.16
CA GLU A 648 -10.45 12.35 5.05
C GLU A 648 -11.41 11.81 3.98
N LEU A 649 -11.05 11.91 2.70
CA LEU A 649 -12.07 11.72 1.64
C LEU A 649 -12.59 10.27 1.55
N PHE A 650 -11.80 9.27 1.95
CA PHE A 650 -12.22 7.86 2.00
C PHE A 650 -13.41 7.57 2.92
N PHE A 651 -13.70 8.46 3.88
CA PHE A 651 -14.93 8.40 4.69
C PHE A 651 -16.20 8.41 3.82
N THR A 652 -16.14 9.05 2.64
CA THR A 652 -17.24 9.09 1.67
C THR A 652 -17.33 7.86 0.75
N GLN A 653 -16.41 6.89 0.88
CA GLN A 653 -16.20 5.82 -0.10
C GLN A 653 -16.32 4.43 0.53
N PHE A 654 -15.54 4.09 1.56
CA PHE A 654 -15.45 2.71 2.05
C PHE A 654 -16.79 2.17 2.58
N SER A 655 -17.55 3.01 3.29
CA SER A 655 -18.92 2.70 3.74
C SER A 655 -19.99 2.75 2.64
N PHE A 656 -19.63 3.17 1.42
CA PHE A 656 -20.55 3.54 0.34
C PHE A 656 -20.26 2.82 -0.99
N LEU A 657 -19.37 1.81 -0.98
CA LEU A 657 -19.11 0.96 -2.15
C LEU A 657 -20.32 0.06 -2.48
N GLY A 658 -21.00 -0.42 -1.45
CA GLY A 658 -22.25 -1.20 -1.54
C GLY A 658 -23.47 -0.42 -1.09
N PHE A 659 -23.44 0.26 0.04
CA PHE A 659 -24.58 1.08 0.46
C PHE A 659 -24.78 2.24 -0.52
N ASP A 660 -25.97 2.31 -1.12
CA ASP A 660 -26.37 3.39 -2.03
C ASP A 660 -27.06 4.52 -1.24
N PRO A 661 -26.41 5.69 -1.10
CA PRO A 661 -26.97 6.79 -0.32
C PRO A 661 -27.91 7.70 -1.16
N ARG A 662 -28.14 7.41 -2.45
CA ARG A 662 -28.86 8.31 -3.37
C ARG A 662 -30.34 8.37 -3.05
N GLY A 663 -30.86 9.60 -2.91
CA GLY A 663 -32.28 9.85 -2.65
C GLY A 663 -32.78 9.33 -1.30
N LEU A 664 -31.88 8.94 -0.39
CA LEU A 664 -32.18 8.50 0.97
C LEU A 664 -31.62 9.51 1.98
N ARG A 665 -32.41 9.77 3.02
CA ARG A 665 -31.98 10.55 4.18
C ARG A 665 -32.43 9.90 5.47
N ASP A 666 -31.68 10.10 6.55
CA ASP A 666 -32.13 9.84 7.90
C ASP A 666 -32.61 11.16 8.57
N ARG A 667 -32.44 11.28 9.88
CA ARG A 667 -32.77 12.49 10.66
C ARG A 667 -31.68 13.58 10.63
N TYR A 668 -30.50 13.28 10.08
CA TYR A 668 -29.35 14.18 10.03
C TYR A 668 -29.08 14.68 8.61
N ALA A 669 -28.93 13.76 7.63
CA ALA A 669 -28.47 14.11 6.29
C ALA A 669 -29.00 13.17 5.19
N ASN A 670 -28.94 13.66 3.95
CA ASN A 670 -28.88 12.84 2.75
C ASN A 670 -27.39 12.59 2.46
N TYR A 671 -26.94 11.34 2.55
CA TYR A 671 -25.50 11.06 2.50
C TYR A 671 -24.90 11.19 1.11
N PHE A 672 -25.67 11.06 0.02
CA PHE A 672 -25.13 11.34 -1.31
C PHE A 672 -24.82 12.84 -1.45
N VAL A 673 -25.72 13.71 -0.97
CA VAL A 673 -25.51 15.16 -0.96
C VAL A 673 -24.37 15.55 -0.01
N ASN A 674 -24.29 14.94 1.18
CA ASN A 674 -23.24 15.24 2.16
C ASN A 674 -21.85 14.76 1.71
N ASN A 675 -21.75 13.56 1.12
CA ASN A 675 -20.51 13.04 0.55
C ASN A 675 -20.02 13.90 -0.62
N ARG A 676 -20.95 14.35 -1.48
CA ARG A 676 -20.66 15.32 -2.55
C ARG A 676 -20.19 16.67 -2.02
N ALA A 677 -20.78 17.16 -0.92
CA ALA A 677 -20.30 18.36 -0.24
C ALA A 677 -18.87 18.18 0.30
N GLN A 678 -18.56 17.06 0.96
CA GLN A 678 -17.20 16.77 1.43
C GLN A 678 -16.19 16.67 0.28
N ALA A 679 -16.53 16.01 -0.84
CA ALA A 679 -15.68 15.96 -2.04
C ALA A 679 -15.38 17.36 -2.59
N PHE A 680 -16.40 18.22 -2.72
CA PHE A 680 -16.19 19.60 -3.16
C PHE A 680 -15.40 20.46 -2.15
N ILE A 681 -15.53 20.23 -0.83
CA ILE A 681 -14.73 20.92 0.19
C ILE A 681 -13.26 20.50 0.12
N ASN A 682 -13.00 19.21 -0.11
CA ASN A 682 -11.66 18.66 -0.32
C ASN A 682 -11.01 19.26 -1.58
N ARG A 683 -11.75 19.30 -2.70
CA ARG A 683 -11.31 19.97 -3.93
C ARG A 683 -11.06 21.47 -3.75
N ALA A 684 -11.95 22.18 -3.07
CA ALA A 684 -11.83 23.62 -2.86
C ALA A 684 -10.61 23.99 -2.00
N TYR A 685 -10.24 23.15 -1.03
CA TYR A 685 -8.98 23.28 -0.29
C TYR A 685 -7.75 23.13 -1.21
N CYS A 686 -7.73 22.13 -2.08
CA CYS A 686 -6.63 21.95 -3.05
C CYS A 686 -6.55 23.12 -4.06
N ILE A 687 -7.68 23.73 -4.44
CA ILE A 687 -7.72 24.92 -5.30
C ILE A 687 -7.27 26.19 -4.55
N GLU A 688 -7.60 26.35 -3.27
CA GLU A 688 -7.08 27.44 -2.42
C GLU A 688 -5.57 27.33 -2.23
N ASN A 689 -5.06 26.10 -2.10
CA ASN A 689 -3.66 25.75 -1.90
C ASN A 689 -2.94 26.66 -0.87
N PRO A 690 -3.44 26.74 0.39
CA PRO A 690 -2.95 27.73 1.37
C PRO A 690 -1.51 27.49 1.85
N LEU A 691 -0.91 26.35 1.51
CA LEU A 691 0.50 26.02 1.75
C LEU A 691 1.39 26.11 0.50
N GLN A 692 0.84 26.48 -0.66
CA GLN A 692 1.54 26.61 -1.95
C GLN A 692 2.25 25.31 -2.38
N MET A 693 1.62 24.17 -2.11
CA MET A 693 2.07 22.83 -2.50
C MET A 693 2.14 22.71 -4.02
N ALA A 694 3.21 22.09 -4.53
CA ALA A 694 3.42 21.97 -5.97
C ALA A 694 2.40 21.03 -6.60
N GLY A 695 1.80 21.47 -7.71
CA GLY A 695 0.85 20.70 -8.51
C GLY A 695 -0.60 20.71 -8.02
N TYR A 696 -0.94 21.21 -6.83
CA TYR A 696 -2.34 21.28 -6.36
C TYR A 696 -3.19 22.23 -7.24
N GLY A 697 -4.40 21.79 -7.61
CA GLY A 697 -5.23 22.53 -8.55
C GLY A 697 -6.65 21.98 -8.77
N PRO A 698 -7.43 22.55 -9.70
CA PRO A 698 -8.78 22.09 -10.04
C PRO A 698 -8.83 20.70 -10.70
N ASP A 699 -7.68 20.29 -11.22
CA ASP A 699 -7.30 19.08 -11.96
C ASP A 699 -6.36 18.16 -11.16
N CYS A 700 -5.95 18.58 -9.96
CA CYS A 700 -5.09 17.83 -9.06
C CYS A 700 -5.52 18.08 -7.61
N TRP A 701 -6.43 17.23 -7.14
CA TRP A 701 -7.01 17.28 -5.79
C TRP A 701 -7.28 15.86 -5.29
N GLY A 702 -7.54 15.71 -3.99
CA GLY A 702 -7.75 14.40 -3.36
C GLY A 702 -6.87 14.19 -2.13
N ARG A 703 -7.21 14.87 -1.02
CA ARG A 703 -6.60 14.63 0.29
C ARG A 703 -7.33 13.50 1.01
N SER A 704 -6.63 12.39 1.28
CA SER A 704 -7.14 11.20 1.98
C SER A 704 -5.97 10.45 2.63
N ALA A 705 -6.26 9.33 3.31
CA ALA A 705 -5.26 8.34 3.70
C ALA A 705 -4.49 7.79 2.48
N GLY A 706 -3.42 7.04 2.74
CA GLY A 706 -2.48 6.54 1.73
C GLY A 706 -1.02 6.68 2.20
N VAL A 707 -0.09 6.11 1.43
CA VAL A 707 1.35 6.19 1.63
C VAL A 707 1.80 7.66 1.57
N ASN A 708 2.66 8.08 2.52
CA ASN A 708 3.12 9.45 2.68
C ASN A 708 2.00 10.53 2.72
N SER A 709 0.73 10.18 3.00
CA SER A 709 -0.38 11.16 3.05
C SER A 709 -0.31 12.15 4.23
N GLY A 710 0.54 11.85 5.23
CA GLY A 710 0.79 12.73 6.38
C GLY A 710 -0.38 12.76 7.35
N GLY A 711 -1.16 13.84 7.33
CA GLY A 711 -2.35 14.02 8.16
C GLY A 711 -3.67 13.99 7.39
N ALA A 712 -3.64 13.71 6.08
CA ALA A 712 -4.75 13.42 5.15
C ALA A 712 -5.96 14.39 5.05
N GLN A 713 -6.15 15.32 5.99
CA GLN A 713 -7.32 16.20 6.08
C GLN A 713 -7.13 17.46 5.21
N PRO A 714 -8.20 18.05 4.64
CA PRO A 714 -8.15 19.24 3.78
C PRO A 714 -8.00 20.54 4.61
N LEU A 715 -6.90 20.65 5.35
CA LEU A 715 -6.56 21.77 6.24
C LEU A 715 -5.05 21.78 6.55
N PRO A 716 -4.42 22.94 6.82
CA PRO A 716 -2.95 23.06 6.81
C PRO A 716 -2.18 22.14 7.79
N ARG A 717 -2.69 21.94 9.02
CA ARG A 717 -2.03 21.01 9.98
C ARG A 717 -2.13 19.53 9.61
N GLY A 718 -2.94 19.20 8.60
CA GLY A 718 -3.17 17.86 8.08
C GLY A 718 -2.62 17.68 6.67
N ASP A 719 -1.88 18.65 6.14
CA ASP A 719 -1.42 18.72 4.76
C ASP A 719 0.12 18.79 4.67
N ASN A 720 0.68 18.02 3.73
CA ASN A 720 2.10 17.86 3.48
C ASN A 720 2.46 17.89 1.98
N GLY A 721 1.50 18.14 1.08
CA GLY A 721 1.72 18.18 -0.37
C GLY A 721 1.43 16.86 -1.10
N THR A 722 1.05 15.80 -0.40
CA THR A 722 0.72 14.51 -1.02
C THR A 722 -0.72 14.52 -1.57
N ILE A 723 -0.97 13.88 -2.70
CA ILE A 723 -2.31 13.55 -3.21
C ILE A 723 -2.42 12.03 -3.26
N SER A 724 -3.50 11.46 -2.71
CA SER A 724 -3.82 10.04 -2.87
C SER A 724 -4.64 9.89 -4.15
N CYS A 725 -4.18 9.10 -5.12
CA CYS A 725 -4.79 9.03 -6.44
C CYS A 725 -6.25 8.55 -6.37
N MET A 726 -6.51 7.59 -5.48
CA MET A 726 -7.85 7.07 -5.19
C MET A 726 -8.84 8.16 -4.78
N ALA A 727 -8.42 9.15 -4.00
CA ALA A 727 -9.35 10.06 -3.31
C ALA A 727 -10.31 10.81 -4.26
N ALA A 728 -9.77 11.39 -5.34
CA ALA A 728 -10.59 12.04 -6.37
C ALA A 728 -11.22 11.04 -7.35
N LEU A 729 -10.51 9.97 -7.73
CA LEU A 729 -11.00 8.98 -8.70
C LEU A 729 -12.18 8.17 -8.17
N ALA A 730 -12.12 7.71 -6.92
CA ALA A 730 -13.23 7.05 -6.23
C ALA A 730 -14.36 8.02 -5.81
N SER A 731 -14.20 9.33 -6.05
CA SER A 731 -15.28 10.32 -5.92
C SER A 731 -16.11 10.49 -7.21
N MET A 732 -15.85 9.70 -8.28
CA MET A 732 -16.56 9.78 -9.57
C MET A 732 -18.10 9.83 -9.47
N PRO A 733 -18.79 9.08 -8.58
CA PRO A 733 -20.26 9.19 -8.46
C PRO A 733 -20.74 10.53 -7.91
N TYR A 734 -19.90 11.25 -7.18
CA TYR A 734 -20.22 12.52 -6.53
C TYR A 734 -19.81 13.73 -7.40
N THR A 735 -18.63 13.68 -8.01
CA THR A 735 -17.99 14.80 -8.71
C THR A 735 -17.45 14.36 -10.08
N PRO A 736 -18.29 13.83 -10.99
CA PRO A 736 -17.81 13.15 -12.19
C PRO A 736 -17.02 14.04 -13.14
N GLU A 737 -17.41 15.30 -13.32
CA GLU A 737 -16.71 16.24 -14.21
C GLU A 737 -15.32 16.60 -13.64
N GLU A 738 -15.23 16.79 -12.32
CA GLU A 738 -14.00 17.12 -11.62
C GLU A 738 -13.07 15.90 -11.47
N SER A 739 -13.62 14.72 -11.17
CA SER A 739 -12.91 13.45 -11.05
C SER A 739 -12.41 12.96 -12.42
N MET A 740 -13.18 13.15 -13.50
CA MET A 740 -12.70 12.87 -14.85
C MET A 740 -11.64 13.89 -15.29
N THR A 741 -11.73 15.15 -14.87
CA THR A 741 -10.66 16.14 -15.10
C THR A 741 -9.35 15.72 -14.42
N VAL A 742 -9.43 15.24 -13.18
CA VAL A 742 -8.28 14.63 -12.46
C VAL A 742 -7.73 13.41 -13.20
N LEU A 743 -8.58 12.46 -13.60
CA LEU A 743 -8.16 11.27 -14.34
C LEU A 743 -7.37 11.64 -15.60
N ARG A 744 -7.88 12.61 -16.38
CA ARG A 744 -7.20 13.11 -17.59
C ARG A 744 -5.82 13.71 -17.26
N HIS A 745 -5.69 14.51 -16.20
CA HIS A 745 -4.42 15.11 -15.80
C HIS A 745 -3.42 14.06 -15.28
N PHE A 746 -3.84 13.24 -14.32
CA PHE A 746 -3.03 12.15 -13.74
C PHE A 746 -2.51 11.20 -14.82
N TYR A 747 -3.33 10.91 -15.84
CA TYR A 747 -2.92 10.04 -16.95
C TYR A 747 -2.09 10.78 -18.01
N ARG A 748 -2.57 11.89 -18.56
CA ARG A 748 -1.98 12.51 -19.76
C ARG A 748 -0.70 13.31 -19.45
N ASP A 749 -0.61 13.89 -18.25
CA ASP A 749 0.46 14.82 -17.88
C ASP A 749 1.40 14.24 -16.81
N LEU A 750 0.85 13.56 -15.79
CA LEU A 750 1.63 12.92 -14.72
C LEU A 750 1.92 11.43 -14.97
N GLY A 751 1.29 10.80 -15.96
CA GLY A 751 1.32 9.35 -16.21
C GLY A 751 2.71 8.69 -16.16
N PRO A 752 3.78 9.26 -16.75
CA PRO A 752 5.15 8.72 -16.65
C PRO A 752 5.74 8.62 -15.23
N LYS A 753 5.03 9.12 -14.21
CA LYS A 753 5.46 9.15 -12.80
C LYS A 753 4.51 8.43 -11.84
N ILE A 754 3.24 8.28 -12.20
CA ILE A 754 2.18 7.79 -11.30
C ILE A 754 1.24 6.75 -11.92
N TRP A 755 1.46 6.32 -13.17
CA TRP A 755 0.76 5.21 -13.79
C TRP A 755 1.73 4.06 -14.05
N GLY A 756 1.37 2.88 -13.58
CA GLY A 756 2.15 1.67 -13.76
C GLY A 756 1.30 0.40 -13.74
N THR A 757 1.97 -0.71 -13.43
CA THR A 757 1.52 -2.10 -13.57
C THR A 757 0.09 -2.36 -13.08
N TYR A 758 -0.31 -1.74 -11.98
CA TYR A 758 -1.61 -1.93 -11.32
C TYR A 758 -2.49 -0.67 -11.31
N GLY A 759 -2.35 0.16 -12.35
CA GLY A 759 -3.11 1.40 -12.53
C GLY A 759 -2.35 2.62 -11.99
N PHE A 760 -3.06 3.53 -11.33
CA PHE A 760 -2.39 4.63 -10.64
C PHE A 760 -1.69 4.12 -9.36
N HIS A 761 -0.53 4.69 -9.05
CA HIS A 761 0.13 4.50 -7.75
C HIS A 761 -0.78 5.07 -6.64
N ASP A 762 -0.60 4.60 -5.41
CA ASP A 762 -1.38 4.99 -4.22
C ASP A 762 -1.48 6.52 -4.05
N GLY A 763 -0.34 7.21 -4.16
CA GLY A 763 -0.27 8.67 -4.14
C GLY A 763 1.06 9.23 -4.64
N PHE A 764 1.19 10.56 -4.63
CA PHE A 764 2.40 11.27 -5.03
C PHE A 764 2.50 12.65 -4.35
N ASN A 765 3.71 13.21 -4.25
CA ASN A 765 3.97 14.52 -3.64
C ASN A 765 5.00 15.30 -4.46
N PRO A 766 4.58 16.21 -5.36
CA PRO A 766 5.49 16.97 -6.21
C PRO A 766 6.39 17.94 -5.42
N THR A 767 5.93 18.43 -4.26
CA THR A 767 6.71 19.32 -3.38
C THR A 767 7.94 18.61 -2.80
N GLN A 768 7.85 17.29 -2.58
CA GLN A 768 8.93 16.45 -2.02
C GLN A 768 9.64 15.60 -3.09
N ASN A 769 9.26 15.72 -4.36
CA ASN A 769 9.65 14.82 -5.45
C ASN A 769 9.41 13.32 -5.16
N TRP A 770 8.37 13.00 -4.37
CA TRP A 770 8.02 11.62 -4.02
C TRP A 770 6.98 11.05 -4.98
N PHE A 771 7.30 9.90 -5.59
CA PHE A 771 6.55 9.26 -6.67
C PHE A 771 6.73 7.72 -6.65
N ASP A 772 6.85 7.10 -5.47
CA ASP A 772 7.11 5.65 -5.36
C ASP A 772 6.04 4.80 -6.08
N GLU A 773 6.44 3.69 -6.70
CA GLU A 773 5.51 2.70 -7.28
C GLU A 773 5.00 1.75 -6.18
N ASP A 774 4.15 2.29 -5.30
CA ASP A 774 3.36 1.58 -4.30
C ASP A 774 1.87 1.55 -4.68
N TYR A 775 1.18 0.46 -4.36
CA TYR A 775 -0.27 0.26 -4.58
C TYR A 775 -0.90 -0.38 -3.34
N MET A 776 -2.00 0.17 -2.79
CA MET A 776 -2.64 -0.34 -1.56
C MET A 776 -3.99 -1.02 -1.80
N SER A 777 -4.29 -2.03 -0.99
CA SER A 777 -5.48 -2.90 -1.09
C SER A 777 -6.77 -2.17 -0.74
N LEU A 778 -6.68 -1.14 0.09
CA LEU A 778 -7.78 -0.25 0.44
C LEU A 778 -8.07 0.77 -0.67
N ASP A 779 -7.10 1.10 -1.53
CA ASP A 779 -7.21 2.25 -2.45
C ASP A 779 -7.48 1.86 -3.93
N GLN A 780 -6.92 0.76 -4.44
CA GLN A 780 -7.14 0.39 -5.85
C GLN A 780 -8.60 -0.02 -6.15
N ALA A 781 -9.27 -0.72 -5.24
CA ALA A 781 -10.63 -1.21 -5.45
C ALA A 781 -11.71 -0.12 -5.40
N PRO A 782 -11.70 0.87 -4.49
CA PRO A 782 -12.61 2.00 -4.56
C PRO A 782 -12.57 2.73 -5.90
N ILE A 783 -11.42 2.84 -6.56
CA ILE A 783 -11.33 3.38 -7.94
C ILE A 783 -12.21 2.53 -8.88
N VAL A 784 -12.00 1.21 -8.91
CA VAL A 784 -12.75 0.29 -9.79
C VAL A 784 -14.25 0.33 -9.50
N VAL A 785 -14.60 0.28 -8.22
CA VAL A 785 -15.98 0.12 -7.73
C VAL A 785 -16.77 1.42 -7.83
N MET A 786 -16.18 2.57 -7.52
CA MET A 786 -16.87 3.86 -7.60
C MET A 786 -16.95 4.37 -9.05
N ILE A 787 -15.99 4.07 -9.93
CA ILE A 787 -16.21 4.25 -11.37
C ILE A 787 -17.39 3.39 -11.85
N GLU A 788 -17.51 2.14 -11.38
CA GLU A 788 -18.64 1.29 -11.76
C GLU A 788 -19.98 1.78 -11.20
N ASN A 789 -20.00 2.24 -9.95
CA ASN A 789 -21.20 2.83 -9.34
C ASN A 789 -21.61 4.13 -10.03
N HIS A 790 -20.66 4.90 -10.59
CA HIS A 790 -20.94 6.03 -11.47
C HIS A 790 -21.53 5.58 -12.82
N ARG A 791 -20.85 4.68 -13.55
CA ARG A 791 -21.24 4.26 -14.92
C ARG A 791 -22.54 3.45 -14.96
N SER A 792 -22.80 2.61 -13.96
CA SER A 792 -23.94 1.68 -13.97
C SER A 792 -24.68 1.56 -12.64
N GLY A 793 -24.07 1.90 -11.50
CA GLY A 793 -24.62 1.64 -10.17
C GLY A 793 -24.65 0.16 -9.80
N LEU A 794 -23.79 -0.68 -10.40
CA LEU A 794 -23.84 -2.15 -10.24
C LEU A 794 -23.68 -2.59 -8.77
N LEU A 795 -22.63 -2.16 -8.07
CA LEU A 795 -22.34 -2.66 -6.71
C LEU A 795 -23.37 -2.16 -5.71
N TRP A 796 -23.83 -0.91 -5.88
CA TRP A 796 -25.01 -0.37 -5.23
C TRP A 796 -26.26 -1.24 -5.41
N LYS A 797 -26.61 -1.61 -6.65
CA LYS A 797 -27.74 -2.52 -6.93
C LYS A 797 -27.55 -3.88 -6.27
N MET A 798 -26.35 -4.46 -6.36
CA MET A 798 -26.05 -5.79 -5.81
C MET A 798 -26.12 -5.80 -4.28
N PHE A 799 -25.58 -4.79 -3.59
CA PHE A 799 -25.65 -4.73 -2.13
C PHE A 799 -27.08 -4.39 -1.64
N MET A 800 -27.74 -3.39 -2.23
CA MET A 800 -29.07 -2.95 -1.79
C MET A 800 -30.19 -3.96 -2.10
N ALA A 801 -29.96 -4.92 -3.00
CA ALA A 801 -30.89 -6.03 -3.26
C ALA A 801 -30.93 -7.08 -2.13
N ASN A 802 -30.05 -7.01 -1.13
CA ASN A 802 -30.06 -7.93 0.00
C ASN A 802 -31.25 -7.64 0.94
N PRO A 803 -32.15 -8.61 1.20
CA PRO A 803 -33.43 -8.38 1.87
C PRO A 803 -33.32 -7.91 3.33
N GLU A 804 -32.16 -8.11 3.96
CA GLU A 804 -31.85 -7.64 5.31
C GLU A 804 -31.63 -6.11 5.39
N ILE A 805 -31.21 -5.46 4.29
CA ILE A 805 -30.73 -4.06 4.29
C ILE A 805 -31.89 -3.05 4.40
N ALA A 806 -32.94 -3.19 3.58
CA ALA A 806 -34.05 -2.24 3.58
C ALA A 806 -34.83 -2.18 4.92
N PRO A 807 -35.09 -3.30 5.63
CA PRO A 807 -35.65 -3.27 6.98
C PRO A 807 -34.74 -2.56 8.00
N ALA A 808 -33.42 -2.76 7.94
CA ALA A 808 -32.47 -2.11 8.84
C ALA A 808 -32.45 -0.58 8.64
N LEU A 809 -32.39 -0.13 7.39
CA LEU A 809 -32.49 1.29 7.04
C LEU A 809 -33.81 1.91 7.54
N ALA A 810 -34.94 1.23 7.33
CA ALA A 810 -36.23 1.68 7.83
C ALA A 810 -36.29 1.74 9.38
N ALA A 811 -35.66 0.78 10.07
CA ALA A 811 -35.59 0.76 11.54
C ALA A 811 -34.69 1.87 12.12
N ILE A 812 -33.66 2.30 11.39
CA ILE A 812 -32.85 3.50 11.69
C ILE A 812 -33.62 4.80 11.41
N GLY A 813 -34.69 4.74 10.62
CA GLY A 813 -35.48 5.91 10.20
C GLY A 813 -35.00 6.57 8.91
N PHE A 814 -34.25 5.85 8.07
CA PHE A 814 -34.02 6.27 6.69
C PHE A 814 -35.34 6.30 5.91
N LYS A 815 -35.48 7.29 5.03
CA LYS A 815 -36.65 7.53 4.19
C LYS A 815 -36.24 8.16 2.85
N PRO A 816 -37.10 8.08 1.82
CA PRO A 816 -36.90 8.85 0.59
C PRO A 816 -36.77 10.36 0.88
N ASP A 817 -35.84 11.00 0.19
CA ASP A 817 -35.61 12.44 0.30
C ASP A 817 -36.48 13.24 -0.67
N ALA A 818 -37.56 13.81 -0.16
CA ALA A 818 -38.51 14.60 -0.94
C ALA A 818 -37.89 15.89 -1.52
N GLU A 819 -36.86 16.46 -0.90
CA GLU A 819 -36.27 17.73 -1.36
C GLU A 819 -35.53 17.53 -2.70
N VAL A 820 -34.83 16.40 -2.85
CA VAL A 820 -34.20 15.97 -4.12
C VAL A 820 -35.24 15.52 -5.14
N ALA A 821 -36.34 14.88 -4.71
CA ALA A 821 -37.40 14.43 -5.61
C ALA A 821 -38.18 15.59 -6.28
N GLU A 822 -38.17 16.77 -5.67
CA GLU A 822 -38.71 18.01 -6.26
C GLU A 822 -37.69 18.82 -7.09
N GLY A 823 -36.44 18.35 -7.20
CA GLY A 823 -35.39 18.99 -8.00
C GLY A 823 -34.88 20.31 -7.42
N ARG A 824 -34.75 20.40 -6.09
CA ARG A 824 -34.28 21.58 -5.35
C ARG A 824 -32.84 21.45 -4.84
#